data_AF-A0A0D3V9H0-F1
#
_entry.id   AF-A0A0D3V9H0-F1
#
_cell.length_a   1.000
_cell.length_b   1.000
_cell.length_c   1.000
_cell.angle_alpha   90.00
_cell.angle_beta   90.00
_cell.angle_gamma   90.00
#
_symmetry.space_group_name_H-M   'P 1'
#
loop_
_entity.id
_entity.type
_entity.pdbx_description
1 polymer ?
#
loop_
_entity_poly.entity_id
_entity_poly.type
_entity_poly.pdbx_seq_one_letter_code
_entity_poly.pdbx_strand_id
1 'polypeptide(L)'
;MEWNDQIMLWNHASIKVLDVRREMMKFGEELRSYRLPASGFLYTTRGSAKVWLDDIEYDMKRFNVLHGGKGMCLDIFLAEDEFEYYLIFYKAIIPLPCRQEILSLIERTSPFHIQYGFAPHYPIPLFNIVEMMDQEWQVSNTLERFHVNTLFYQFSYDIFRQLQKQGIHTIKPDLVAQALRYIHEHYMEQITLDQLAQILNYSAKNLSKVFKKQTGYSLIDYVIQVRINKAKELLIQTDATIQEIAESVGYPDRLYFTRIFKKHSGVSPGSFREMTKESRSGADRLYRSSRSSIVPSRLRRYIGDGYDNHYQYKGERNLPMYRDLKFSMAATLLFCFALFMSACSTGTISSNTTTVESKVPSNGESTPAKMAETQAQTRVISTTKGDITIPDHAERIVVDLYLGSFIALNVKPVGTPELNLRNPYFAEALRGVENIGEYESVSLEKILALQPDLIVTGNEEAYDQYSKIAPTILVPFGELKNTHEEINYFGKVLGKEAEAEAWLTEYDQRIAAAKEKVENVISQDATFSVMQDWGKSTGVFGDNFGRGGQAAYQALGLKPPVNKGEEIMKDQILEISGESLPDYAGDYIILTSATKTLADLKIDPIWKTLDAVKNDHVYIWKRERSWYFDPIATLSQSEELAAWLVGEKKE
;
A
#
# COMPACT_ATOMS: atom_id res chain seq x y z
N MET A 1 -17.90 0.95 3.09
CA MET A 1 -17.23 1.91 3.99
C MET A 1 -18.28 2.30 5.01
N GLU A 2 -18.05 2.02 6.28
CA GLU A 2 -19.10 2.24 7.29
C GLU A 2 -19.12 3.70 7.75
N TRP A 3 -20.32 4.24 7.94
CA TRP A 3 -20.50 5.57 8.51
C TRP A 3 -20.05 5.63 9.98
N ASN A 4 -20.07 4.48 10.67
CA ASN A 4 -19.62 4.33 12.05
C ASN A 4 -18.12 4.68 12.18
N ASP A 5 -17.24 4.09 11.36
CA ASP A 5 -15.80 4.42 11.29
C ASP A 5 -15.57 5.94 11.17
N GLN A 6 -16.32 6.59 10.27
CA GLN A 6 -16.17 8.03 10.05
C GLN A 6 -16.60 8.81 11.29
N ILE A 7 -17.80 8.56 11.83
CA ILE A 7 -18.32 9.26 13.01
C ILE A 7 -17.43 9.02 14.23
N MET A 8 -16.89 7.81 14.41
CA MET A 8 -15.95 7.49 15.49
C MET A 8 -14.70 8.37 15.43
N LEU A 9 -14.12 8.58 14.24
CA LEU A 9 -12.96 9.46 14.05
C LEU A 9 -13.30 10.95 14.19
N TRP A 10 -14.47 11.40 13.72
CA TRP A 10 -14.92 12.78 13.94
C TRP A 10 -15.13 13.06 15.44
N ASN A 11 -15.59 12.09 16.23
CA ASN A 11 -15.72 12.20 17.68
C ASN A 11 -14.37 12.22 18.42
N HIS A 12 -13.31 11.62 17.86
CA HIS A 12 -11.96 11.63 18.44
C HIS A 12 -11.07 12.77 17.92
N ALA A 13 -11.55 13.61 17.00
CA ALA A 13 -10.77 14.70 16.43
C ALA A 13 -10.90 15.99 17.24
N SER A 14 -9.77 16.58 17.59
CA SER A 14 -9.69 18.00 17.92
C SER A 14 -9.77 18.79 16.62
N ILE A 15 -10.86 19.53 16.44
CA ILE A 15 -11.10 20.34 15.24
C ILE A 15 -10.96 21.82 15.57
N LYS A 16 -10.26 22.53 14.68
CA LYS A 16 -10.12 23.99 14.67
C LYS A 16 -10.54 24.55 13.31
N VAL A 17 -11.50 25.46 13.29
CA VAL A 17 -11.81 26.30 12.12
C VAL A 17 -10.60 27.20 11.84
N LEU A 18 -10.15 27.20 10.58
CA LEU A 18 -9.01 27.97 10.09
C LEU A 18 -9.43 29.23 9.34
N ASP A 19 -10.56 29.18 8.63
CA ASP A 19 -11.09 30.31 7.87
C ASP A 19 -12.59 30.12 7.61
N VAL A 20 -13.34 31.22 7.57
CA VAL A 20 -14.72 31.30 7.06
C VAL A 20 -14.79 32.47 6.11
N ARG A 21 -15.17 32.20 4.86
CA ARG A 21 -15.30 33.20 3.80
C ARG A 21 -16.69 33.15 3.20
N ARG A 22 -17.14 34.30 2.70
CA ARG A 22 -18.32 34.46 1.84
C ARG A 22 -17.85 35.06 0.54
N GLU A 23 -18.04 34.34 -0.56
CA GLU A 23 -17.63 34.72 -1.90
C GLU A 23 -18.86 34.90 -2.79
N MET A 24 -18.81 35.86 -3.72
CA MET A 24 -19.87 36.14 -4.68
C MET A 24 -19.26 36.33 -6.06
N MET A 25 -19.38 35.30 -6.90
CA MET A 25 -18.93 35.33 -8.29
C MET A 25 -20.02 35.90 -9.20
N LYS A 26 -19.60 36.53 -10.29
CA LYS A 26 -20.46 37.17 -11.30
C LYS A 26 -20.19 36.62 -12.70
N PHE A 27 -21.17 36.78 -13.59
CA PHE A 27 -21.08 36.33 -14.99
C PHE A 27 -19.73 36.65 -15.66
N GLY A 28 -19.04 35.62 -16.14
CA GLY A 28 -17.72 35.72 -16.77
C GLY A 28 -16.52 35.52 -15.84
N GLU A 29 -16.73 35.44 -14.53
CA GLU A 29 -15.72 34.99 -13.57
C GLU A 29 -15.71 33.45 -13.48
N GLU A 30 -14.52 32.86 -13.41
CA GLU A 30 -14.29 31.42 -13.24
C GLU A 30 -13.23 31.22 -12.17
N LEU A 31 -13.42 30.23 -11.28
CA LEU A 31 -12.35 29.74 -10.41
C LEU A 31 -11.72 28.54 -11.11
N ARG A 32 -10.40 28.55 -11.33
CA ARG A 32 -9.69 27.42 -11.93
C ARG A 32 -8.49 26.99 -11.09
N SER A 33 -8.26 25.69 -11.02
CA SER A 33 -7.13 25.04 -10.38
C SER A 33 -6.89 25.45 -8.92
N TYR A 34 -7.93 25.84 -8.19
CA TYR A 34 -7.79 26.31 -6.81
C TYR A 34 -7.57 25.12 -5.87
N ARG A 35 -6.32 24.92 -5.43
CA ARG A 35 -6.00 23.84 -4.48
C ARG A 35 -6.47 24.20 -3.08
N LEU A 36 -7.30 23.36 -2.47
CA LEU A 36 -7.83 23.59 -1.12
C LEU A 36 -6.67 23.63 -0.09
N PRO A 37 -6.43 24.76 0.61
CA PRO A 37 -5.29 24.91 1.53
C PRO A 37 -5.43 24.07 2.81
N ALA A 38 -6.66 23.72 3.15
CA ALA A 38 -7.05 22.80 4.21
C ALA A 38 -8.32 22.04 3.79
N SER A 39 -8.75 21.05 4.56
CA SER A 39 -10.06 20.43 4.36
C SER A 39 -11.16 21.46 4.63
N GLY A 40 -12.29 21.34 3.93
CA GLY A 40 -13.34 22.33 4.05
C GLY A 40 -14.67 21.97 3.42
N PHE A 41 -15.66 22.79 3.76
CA PHE A 41 -17.00 22.76 3.18
C PHE A 41 -17.22 23.99 2.29
N LEU A 42 -17.88 23.78 1.16
CA LEU A 42 -18.50 24.81 0.35
C LEU A 42 -20.02 24.73 0.55
N TYR A 43 -20.63 25.82 1.01
CA TYR A 43 -22.08 25.93 1.22
C TYR A 43 -22.65 27.05 0.35
N THR A 44 -23.50 26.71 -0.63
CA THR A 44 -24.07 27.68 -1.57
C THR A 44 -25.30 28.40 -1.00
N THR A 45 -25.58 29.62 -1.44
CA THR A 45 -26.80 30.36 -1.06
C THR A 45 -27.60 30.91 -2.24
N ARG A 46 -26.95 31.27 -3.35
CA ARG A 46 -27.62 31.86 -4.53
C ARG A 46 -27.04 31.38 -5.85
N GLY A 47 -27.87 31.46 -6.89
CA GLY A 47 -27.52 31.08 -8.26
C GLY A 47 -27.30 29.59 -8.47
N SER A 48 -26.63 29.29 -9.59
CA SER A 48 -26.08 27.96 -9.88
C SER A 48 -24.76 28.01 -10.66
N ALA A 49 -23.95 26.98 -10.46
CA ALA A 49 -22.66 26.79 -11.11
C ALA A 49 -22.36 25.30 -11.27
N LYS A 50 -21.56 24.96 -12.28
CA LYS A 50 -20.88 23.66 -12.34
C LYS A 50 -19.60 23.76 -11.53
N VAL A 51 -19.47 22.92 -10.52
CA VAL A 51 -18.31 22.85 -9.65
C VAL A 51 -17.62 21.51 -9.85
N TRP A 52 -16.34 21.52 -10.20
CA TRP A 52 -15.52 20.32 -10.17
C TRP A 52 -14.72 20.29 -8.87
N LEU A 53 -14.65 19.11 -8.27
CA LEU A 53 -13.72 18.81 -7.19
C LEU A 53 -12.95 17.55 -7.60
N ASP A 54 -11.64 17.71 -7.76
CA ASP A 54 -10.77 16.82 -8.55
C ASP A 54 -11.40 16.46 -9.92
N ASP A 55 -11.80 15.22 -10.15
CA ASP A 55 -12.35 14.72 -11.43
C ASP A 55 -13.89 14.66 -11.47
N ILE A 56 -14.56 15.14 -10.42
CA ILE A 56 -15.99 14.91 -10.20
C ILE A 56 -16.78 16.21 -10.35
N GLU A 57 -17.71 16.23 -11.30
CA GLU A 57 -18.62 17.34 -11.57
C GLU A 57 -19.82 17.33 -10.62
N TYR A 58 -20.16 18.51 -10.08
CA TYR A 58 -21.36 18.76 -9.29
C TYR A 58 -22.17 19.91 -9.89
N ASP A 59 -23.44 19.65 -10.19
CA ASP A 59 -24.45 20.65 -10.52
C ASP A 59 -24.89 21.36 -9.22
N MET A 60 -24.20 22.45 -8.88
CA MET A 60 -24.37 23.17 -7.63
C MET A 60 -25.41 24.28 -7.76
N LYS A 61 -26.46 24.18 -6.95
CA LYS A 61 -27.57 25.13 -6.83
C LYS A 61 -27.71 25.54 -5.37
N ARG A 62 -28.34 26.70 -5.12
CA ARG A 62 -28.59 27.24 -3.77
C ARG A 62 -28.81 26.16 -2.68
N PHE A 63 -28.10 26.32 -1.57
CA PHE A 63 -28.08 25.44 -0.41
C PHE A 63 -27.49 24.03 -0.60
N ASN A 64 -26.99 23.66 -1.79
CA ASN A 64 -26.14 22.48 -1.92
C ASN A 64 -24.85 22.64 -1.09
N VAL A 65 -24.44 21.52 -0.48
CA VAL A 65 -23.20 21.35 0.27
C VAL A 65 -22.23 20.55 -0.60
N LEU A 66 -20.95 20.92 -0.57
CA LEU A 66 -19.82 20.14 -1.08
C LEU A 66 -18.74 20.08 0.02
N HIS A 67 -18.06 18.94 0.17
CA HIS A 67 -16.94 18.76 1.09
C HIS A 67 -15.71 18.22 0.36
N GLY A 68 -14.55 18.79 0.67
CA GLY A 68 -13.26 18.41 0.08
C GLY A 68 -12.13 18.35 1.11
N GLY A 69 -11.17 17.48 0.85
CA GLY A 69 -9.92 17.38 1.59
C GLY A 69 -8.88 18.42 1.17
N LYS A 70 -7.93 18.71 2.07
CA LYS A 70 -6.74 19.49 1.75
C LYS A 70 -6.02 18.92 0.52
N GLY A 71 -5.64 19.80 -0.42
CA GLY A 71 -4.88 19.47 -1.62
C GLY A 71 -5.70 19.21 -2.88
N MET A 72 -7.01 18.94 -2.75
CA MET A 72 -7.92 18.75 -3.88
C MET A 72 -8.01 20.00 -4.77
N CYS A 73 -8.27 19.79 -6.05
CA CYS A 73 -8.47 20.82 -7.06
C CYS A 73 -9.95 21.25 -7.10
N LEU A 74 -10.24 22.52 -6.82
CA LEU A 74 -11.56 23.12 -6.97
C LEU A 74 -11.60 24.01 -8.22
N ASP A 75 -12.59 23.78 -9.08
CA ASP A 75 -12.88 24.61 -10.25
C ASP A 75 -14.38 24.98 -10.24
N ILE A 76 -14.73 26.23 -10.53
CA ILE A 76 -16.11 26.76 -10.49
C ILE A 76 -16.38 27.53 -11.78
N PHE A 77 -17.42 27.09 -12.51
CA PHE A 77 -17.88 27.69 -13.76
C PHE A 77 -19.37 28.05 -13.63
N LEU A 78 -19.71 29.33 -13.76
CA LEU A 78 -21.07 29.80 -13.55
C LEU A 78 -22.05 29.28 -14.61
N ALA A 79 -23.28 28.98 -14.18
CA ALA A 79 -24.41 28.63 -15.05
C ALA A 79 -25.49 29.73 -15.08
N GLU A 80 -25.47 30.65 -14.11
CA GLU A 80 -26.35 31.83 -13.97
C GLU A 80 -25.52 33.11 -13.78
N ASP A 81 -26.17 34.27 -13.72
CA ASP A 81 -25.51 35.59 -13.68
C ASP A 81 -24.75 35.88 -12.37
N GLU A 82 -25.13 35.23 -11.27
CA GLU A 82 -24.49 35.29 -9.95
C GLU A 82 -24.32 33.88 -9.36
N PHE A 83 -23.30 33.69 -8.52
CA PHE A 83 -23.15 32.48 -7.69
C PHE A 83 -22.54 32.86 -6.33
N GLU A 84 -23.32 32.69 -5.26
CA GLU A 84 -22.93 33.04 -3.89
C GLU A 84 -22.70 31.77 -3.06
N TYR A 85 -21.56 31.68 -2.38
CA TYR A 85 -21.19 30.55 -1.55
C TYR A 85 -20.28 30.95 -0.38
N TYR A 86 -20.28 30.11 0.64
CA TYR A 86 -19.37 30.17 1.77
C TYR A 86 -18.31 29.08 1.64
N LEU A 87 -17.06 29.40 2.00
CA LEU A 87 -15.98 28.43 2.19
C LEU A 87 -15.59 28.39 3.67
N ILE A 88 -15.69 27.20 4.27
CA ILE A 88 -15.38 26.94 5.68
C ILE A 88 -14.20 25.98 5.71
N PHE A 89 -13.01 26.49 6.01
CA PHE A 89 -11.78 25.70 6.13
C PHE A 89 -11.54 25.28 7.58
N TYR A 90 -11.15 24.03 7.80
CA TYR A 90 -10.88 23.47 9.11
C TYR A 90 -9.64 22.58 9.12
N LYS A 91 -9.07 22.38 10.31
CA LYS A 91 -8.04 21.38 10.58
C LYS A 91 -8.54 20.43 11.66
N ALA A 92 -8.71 19.16 11.31
CA ALA A 92 -8.88 18.07 12.26
C ALA A 92 -7.51 17.47 12.61
N ILE A 93 -7.32 17.14 13.89
CA ILE A 93 -6.14 16.44 14.41
C ILE A 93 -6.64 15.41 15.43
N ILE A 94 -6.22 14.15 15.31
CA ILE A 94 -6.37 13.19 16.41
C ILE A 94 -5.31 13.56 17.49
N PRO A 95 -5.71 13.96 18.71
CA PRO A 95 -4.76 14.30 19.76
C PRO A 95 -4.04 13.04 20.26
N LEU A 96 -2.76 13.18 20.64
CA LEU A 96 -1.96 12.10 21.19
C LEU A 96 -1.78 12.28 22.72
N PRO A 97 -1.68 11.19 23.51
CA PRO A 97 -1.80 9.79 23.09
C PRO A 97 -3.23 9.41 22.68
N CYS A 98 -3.35 8.48 21.74
CA CYS A 98 -4.63 7.92 21.28
C CYS A 98 -4.54 6.40 21.17
N ARG A 99 -5.69 5.71 21.10
CA ARG A 99 -5.72 4.25 20.92
C ARG A 99 -5.19 3.85 19.55
N GLN A 100 -4.51 2.71 19.48
CA GLN A 100 -3.99 2.18 18.21
C GLN A 100 -5.12 1.89 17.21
N GLU A 101 -6.30 1.48 17.68
CA GLU A 101 -7.57 1.41 16.93
C GLU A 101 -7.83 2.69 16.12
N ILE A 102 -7.81 3.86 16.78
CA ILE A 102 -8.08 5.16 16.16
C ILE A 102 -6.95 5.54 15.18
N LEU A 103 -5.70 5.16 15.48
CA LEU A 103 -4.53 5.45 14.66
C LEU A 103 -4.47 4.60 13.38
N SER A 104 -4.86 3.33 13.42
CA SER A 104 -5.01 2.51 12.20
C SER A 104 -6.23 2.94 11.39
N LEU A 105 -7.33 3.31 12.07
CA LEU A 105 -8.57 3.75 11.44
C LEU A 105 -8.41 5.07 10.67
N ILE A 106 -7.66 6.05 11.20
CA ILE A 106 -7.40 7.33 10.51
C ILE A 106 -6.51 7.15 9.26
N GLU A 107 -5.52 6.25 9.28
CA GLU A 107 -4.74 5.88 8.10
C GLU A 107 -5.59 5.15 7.05
N ARG A 108 -6.49 4.26 7.48
CA ARG A 108 -7.36 3.45 6.60
C ARG A 108 -8.43 4.29 5.91
N THR A 109 -9.12 5.15 6.66
CA THR A 109 -10.37 5.80 6.22
C THR A 109 -10.21 7.28 5.87
N SER A 110 -9.41 8.04 6.62
CA SER A 110 -9.08 9.46 6.40
C SER A 110 -10.31 10.38 6.15
N PRO A 111 -11.31 10.41 7.06
CA PRO A 111 -12.63 11.00 6.80
C PRO A 111 -12.60 12.51 6.49
N PHE A 112 -11.61 13.22 7.03
CA PHE A 112 -11.40 14.65 6.75
C PHE A 112 -10.91 14.93 5.31
N HIS A 113 -10.72 13.90 4.49
CA HIS A 113 -10.34 13.99 3.08
C HIS A 113 -11.31 13.25 2.15
N ILE A 114 -12.47 12.81 2.67
CA ILE A 114 -13.52 12.16 1.88
C ILE A 114 -14.31 13.21 1.11
N GLN A 115 -14.63 12.92 -0.14
CA GLN A 115 -15.34 13.79 -1.05
C GLN A 115 -16.83 13.44 -1.12
N TYR A 116 -17.71 14.44 -1.01
CA TYR A 116 -19.15 14.30 -1.23
C TYR A 116 -19.80 15.65 -1.50
N GLY A 117 -20.87 15.65 -2.29
CA GLY A 117 -21.73 16.82 -2.51
C GLY A 117 -23.19 16.40 -2.58
N PHE A 118 -24.10 17.19 -2.00
CA PHE A 118 -25.52 16.85 -1.90
C PHE A 118 -26.42 18.06 -1.63
N ALA A 119 -27.73 17.90 -1.86
CA ALA A 119 -28.76 18.84 -1.43
C ALA A 119 -29.29 18.46 -0.03
N PRO A 120 -29.19 19.33 0.99
CA PRO A 120 -29.81 19.10 2.30
C PRO A 120 -31.34 19.14 2.21
N HIS A 121 -32.02 18.23 2.90
CA HIS A 121 -33.49 18.30 3.08
C HIS A 121 -33.91 19.48 3.97
N TYR A 122 -33.03 19.89 4.89
CA TYR A 122 -33.24 20.98 5.83
C TYR A 122 -32.08 21.99 5.67
N PRO A 123 -32.11 22.84 4.62
CA PRO A 123 -31.04 23.78 4.33
C PRO A 123 -31.02 24.99 5.27
N ILE A 124 -32.18 25.54 5.64
CA ILE A 124 -32.25 26.79 6.41
C ILE A 124 -31.55 26.69 7.79
N PRO A 125 -31.67 25.59 8.57
CA PRO A 125 -30.87 25.41 9.79
C PRO A 125 -29.36 25.43 9.55
N LEU A 126 -28.87 24.84 8.44
CA LEU A 126 -27.46 24.89 8.07
C LEU A 126 -27.04 26.31 7.69
N PHE A 127 -27.83 27.00 6.85
CA PHE A 127 -27.58 28.39 6.47
C PHE A 127 -27.46 29.31 7.71
N ASN A 128 -28.38 29.20 8.67
CA ASN A 128 -28.35 30.02 9.88
C ASN A 128 -27.05 29.82 10.70
N ILE A 129 -26.52 28.60 10.74
CA ILE A 129 -25.25 28.29 11.42
C ILE A 129 -24.07 28.89 10.63
N VAL A 130 -24.06 28.72 9.30
CA VAL A 130 -23.02 29.24 8.40
C VAL A 130 -22.96 30.77 8.40
N GLU A 131 -24.13 31.44 8.39
CA GLU A 131 -24.23 32.89 8.47
C GLU A 131 -23.74 33.43 9.82
N MET A 132 -24.09 32.77 10.94
CA MET A 132 -23.57 33.12 12.26
C MET A 132 -22.05 32.92 12.35
N MET A 133 -21.53 31.83 11.77
CA MET A 133 -20.10 31.56 11.72
C MET A 133 -19.33 32.65 10.96
N ASP A 134 -19.83 33.12 9.82
CA ASP A 134 -19.23 34.24 9.07
C ASP A 134 -19.24 35.53 9.89
N GLN A 135 -20.40 35.92 10.45
CA GLN A 135 -20.54 37.12 11.28
C GLN A 135 -19.52 37.16 12.43
N GLU A 136 -19.39 36.05 13.18
CA GLU A 136 -18.41 35.95 14.27
C GLU A 136 -16.96 35.81 13.78
N TRP A 137 -16.73 35.24 12.59
CA TRP A 137 -15.40 35.15 11.99
C TRP A 137 -14.84 36.53 11.64
N GLN A 138 -15.68 37.49 11.24
CA GLN A 138 -15.25 38.88 11.00
C GLN A 138 -14.88 39.59 12.32
N VAL A 139 -15.66 39.40 13.39
CA VAL A 139 -15.47 40.08 14.70
C VAL A 139 -14.11 39.76 15.35
N SER A 140 -13.51 38.63 15.01
CA SER A 140 -12.10 38.28 15.28
C SER A 140 -11.64 38.09 16.73
N ASN A 141 -12.48 38.41 17.72
CA ASN A 141 -12.25 38.22 19.14
C ASN A 141 -12.15 36.74 19.57
N THR A 142 -11.50 36.47 20.71
CA THR A 142 -11.21 35.10 21.20
C THR A 142 -12.45 34.29 21.57
N LEU A 143 -13.51 34.92 22.10
CA LEU A 143 -14.74 34.22 22.52
C LEU A 143 -15.57 33.80 21.29
N GLU A 144 -15.67 34.70 20.32
CA GLU A 144 -16.31 34.50 19.02
C GLU A 144 -15.54 33.43 18.22
N ARG A 145 -14.20 33.46 18.21
CA ARG A 145 -13.38 32.36 17.67
C ARG A 145 -13.64 31.02 18.37
N PHE A 146 -14.00 30.99 19.65
CA PHE A 146 -14.42 29.76 20.34
C PHE A 146 -15.82 29.31 19.90
N HIS A 147 -16.80 30.23 19.87
CA HIS A 147 -18.18 29.91 19.48
C HIS A 147 -18.29 29.46 18.01
N VAL A 148 -17.51 30.02 17.08
CA VAL A 148 -17.41 29.51 15.69
C VAL A 148 -16.99 28.02 15.64
N ASN A 149 -16.13 27.55 16.55
CA ASN A 149 -15.80 26.12 16.61
C ASN A 149 -17.02 25.30 17.11
N THR A 150 -17.76 25.79 18.10
CA THR A 150 -19.01 25.16 18.58
C THR A 150 -20.07 25.09 17.47
N LEU A 151 -20.27 26.18 16.74
CA LEU A 151 -21.15 26.26 15.56
C LEU A 151 -20.70 25.28 14.47
N PHE A 152 -19.39 25.14 14.22
CA PHE A 152 -18.85 24.15 13.28
C PHE A 152 -19.16 22.70 13.68
N TYR A 153 -19.09 22.34 14.97
CA TYR A 153 -19.52 21.00 15.42
C TYR A 153 -21.02 20.79 15.21
N GLN A 154 -21.86 21.80 15.47
CA GLN A 154 -23.31 21.74 15.21
C GLN A 154 -23.63 21.59 13.72
N PHE A 155 -22.96 22.36 12.85
CA PHE A 155 -23.05 22.25 11.40
C PHE A 155 -22.66 20.84 10.94
N SER A 156 -21.49 20.34 11.38
CA SER A 156 -20.98 19.01 11.02
C SER A 156 -21.96 17.90 11.41
N TYR A 157 -22.52 17.95 12.63
CA TYR A 157 -23.56 17.02 13.08
C TYR A 157 -24.82 17.06 12.19
N ASP A 158 -25.33 18.26 11.87
CA ASP A 158 -26.51 18.42 11.02
C ASP A 158 -26.27 18.02 9.55
N ILE A 159 -25.02 18.07 9.08
CA ILE A 159 -24.57 17.51 7.81
C ILE A 159 -24.56 15.97 7.86
N PHE A 160 -23.87 15.34 8.81
CA PHE A 160 -23.78 13.87 8.88
C PHE A 160 -25.15 13.22 9.10
N ARG A 161 -26.01 13.82 9.95
CA ARG A 161 -27.39 13.40 10.16
C ARG A 161 -28.22 13.42 8.86
N GLN A 162 -27.95 14.36 7.96
CA GLN A 162 -28.64 14.45 6.67
C GLN A 162 -28.04 13.54 5.60
N LEU A 163 -26.72 13.37 5.55
CA LEU A 163 -26.05 12.40 4.67
C LEU A 163 -26.51 10.97 4.96
N GLN A 164 -26.52 10.58 6.24
CA GLN A 164 -26.96 9.25 6.68
C GLN A 164 -28.44 8.99 6.35
N LYS A 165 -29.33 9.96 6.61
CA LYS A 165 -30.77 9.85 6.29
C LYS A 165 -31.06 9.80 4.78
N GLN A 166 -30.20 10.36 3.95
CA GLN A 166 -30.35 10.38 2.49
C GLN A 166 -29.61 9.22 1.78
N GLY A 167 -28.78 8.45 2.50
CA GLY A 167 -27.99 7.37 1.91
C GLY A 167 -26.93 7.86 0.91
N ILE A 168 -26.47 9.12 1.02
CA ILE A 168 -25.51 9.70 0.07
C ILE A 168 -24.20 8.91 0.10
N HIS A 169 -23.75 8.45 -1.07
CA HIS A 169 -22.47 7.75 -1.21
C HIS A 169 -21.30 8.73 -1.13
N THR A 170 -20.42 8.51 -0.16
CA THR A 170 -19.13 9.20 -0.04
C THR A 170 -18.10 8.60 -0.98
N ILE A 171 -17.31 9.45 -1.65
CA ILE A 171 -16.26 9.05 -2.57
C ILE A 171 -14.91 9.24 -1.87
N LYS A 172 -14.07 8.19 -1.85
CA LYS A 172 -12.67 8.32 -1.45
C LYS A 172 -11.87 8.80 -2.67
N PRO A 173 -11.15 9.93 -2.61
CA PRO A 173 -10.45 10.47 -3.78
C PRO A 173 -9.27 9.58 -4.17
N ASP A 174 -8.96 9.54 -5.47
CA ASP A 174 -7.80 8.79 -5.97
C ASP A 174 -6.51 9.60 -5.77
N LEU A 175 -5.66 9.13 -4.86
CA LEU A 175 -4.35 9.68 -4.54
C LEU A 175 -3.41 9.73 -5.76
N VAL A 176 -3.50 8.75 -6.65
CA VAL A 176 -2.63 8.67 -7.83
C VAL A 176 -3.16 9.57 -8.93
N ALA A 177 -4.48 9.68 -9.12
CA ALA A 177 -5.06 10.66 -10.05
C ALA A 177 -4.66 12.10 -9.67
N GLN A 178 -4.79 12.47 -8.39
CA GLN A 178 -4.30 13.76 -7.86
C GLN A 178 -2.80 13.97 -8.10
N ALA A 179 -1.97 12.97 -7.77
CA ALA A 179 -0.52 13.06 -7.97
C ALA A 179 -0.13 13.16 -9.45
N LEU A 180 -0.80 12.43 -10.33
CA LEU A 180 -0.61 12.50 -11.78
C LEU A 180 -1.00 13.88 -12.32
N ARG A 181 -2.14 14.44 -11.89
CA ARG A 181 -2.59 15.78 -12.28
C ARG A 181 -1.56 16.84 -11.88
N TYR A 182 -1.15 16.83 -10.60
CA TYR A 182 -0.10 17.74 -10.11
C TYR A 182 1.19 17.61 -10.92
N ILE A 183 1.61 16.39 -11.28
CA ILE A 183 2.80 16.17 -12.11
C ILE A 183 2.62 16.75 -13.52
N HIS A 184 1.47 16.57 -14.18
CA HIS A 184 1.24 17.13 -15.52
C HIS A 184 1.10 18.66 -15.53
N GLU A 185 0.66 19.26 -14.42
CA GLU A 185 0.58 20.71 -14.23
C GLU A 185 1.96 21.32 -13.91
N HIS A 186 2.74 20.69 -13.02
CA HIS A 186 3.97 21.24 -12.44
C HIS A 186 5.27 20.54 -12.92
N TYR A 187 5.26 19.73 -13.98
CA TYR A 187 6.44 18.91 -14.35
C TYR A 187 7.75 19.69 -14.56
N MET A 188 7.66 20.98 -14.91
CA MET A 188 8.83 21.86 -15.08
C MET A 188 9.54 22.17 -13.75
N GLU A 189 8.82 22.13 -12.63
CA GLU A 189 9.31 22.48 -11.30
C GLU A 189 10.08 21.31 -10.63
N GLN A 190 10.77 21.60 -9.52
CA GLN A 190 11.45 20.57 -8.72
C GLN A 190 10.45 19.80 -7.84
N ILE A 191 9.77 18.81 -8.43
CA ILE A 191 8.86 17.92 -7.69
C ILE A 191 9.67 16.91 -6.85
N THR A 192 9.54 16.96 -5.53
CA THR A 192 10.01 15.89 -4.63
C THR A 192 8.83 15.10 -4.05
N LEU A 193 9.11 13.86 -3.61
CA LEU A 193 8.11 12.97 -3.03
C LEU A 193 7.51 13.53 -1.72
N ASP A 194 8.35 14.01 -0.81
CA ASP A 194 7.90 14.57 0.48
C ASP A 194 7.05 15.84 0.30
N GLN A 195 7.41 16.73 -0.64
CA GLN A 195 6.59 17.92 -0.95
C GLN A 195 5.22 17.53 -1.51
N LEU A 196 5.16 16.65 -2.52
CA LEU A 196 3.89 16.26 -3.14
C LEU A 196 3.00 15.49 -2.16
N ALA A 197 3.59 14.64 -1.31
CA ALA A 197 2.89 13.99 -0.20
C ALA A 197 2.33 15.01 0.81
N GLN A 198 3.12 16.03 1.18
CA GLN A 198 2.69 17.11 2.07
C GLN A 198 1.59 18.00 1.47
N ILE A 199 1.59 18.23 0.15
CA ILE A 199 0.55 18.98 -0.56
C ILE A 199 -0.77 18.21 -0.49
N LEU A 200 -0.78 16.96 -0.99
CA LEU A 200 -1.95 16.07 -1.01
C LEU A 200 -2.36 15.56 0.39
N ASN A 201 -1.57 15.84 1.42
CA ASN A 201 -1.81 15.47 2.82
C ASN A 201 -1.77 13.96 3.12
N TYR A 202 -0.92 13.21 2.41
CA TYR A 202 -0.64 11.79 2.65
C TYR A 202 0.82 11.59 3.12
N SER A 203 1.15 10.42 3.66
CA SER A 203 2.55 10.08 3.96
C SER A 203 3.32 9.73 2.67
N ALA A 204 4.57 10.20 2.56
CA ALA A 204 5.45 9.92 1.42
C ALA A 204 5.62 8.42 1.14
N LYS A 205 5.64 7.61 2.21
CA LYS A 205 5.68 6.14 2.20
C LYS A 205 4.43 5.55 1.51
N ASN A 206 3.23 6.06 1.83
CA ASN A 206 1.99 5.60 1.22
C ASN A 206 1.87 6.05 -0.25
N LEU A 207 2.14 7.34 -0.54
CA LEU A 207 2.16 7.87 -1.90
C LEU A 207 3.09 7.06 -2.81
N SER A 208 4.34 6.83 -2.39
CA SER A 208 5.31 6.02 -3.15
C SER A 208 4.82 4.58 -3.39
N LYS A 209 4.28 3.92 -2.36
CA LYS A 209 3.75 2.55 -2.44
C LYS A 209 2.58 2.44 -3.44
N VAL A 210 1.59 3.33 -3.33
CA VAL A 210 0.37 3.28 -4.15
C VAL A 210 0.65 3.76 -5.58
N PHE A 211 1.40 4.86 -5.75
CA PHE A 211 1.79 5.37 -7.07
C PHE A 211 2.58 4.33 -7.87
N LYS A 212 3.56 3.66 -7.26
CA LYS A 212 4.30 2.58 -7.92
C LYS A 212 3.45 1.34 -8.19
N LYS A 213 2.52 0.98 -7.28
CA LYS A 213 1.61 -0.16 -7.47
C LYS A 213 0.67 0.05 -8.68
N GLN A 214 0.18 1.27 -8.90
CA GLN A 214 -0.75 1.56 -10.00
C GLN A 214 -0.05 1.94 -11.31
N THR A 215 0.96 2.80 -11.27
CA THR A 215 1.64 3.28 -12.50
C THR A 215 2.75 2.36 -13.00
N GLY A 216 3.28 1.48 -12.16
CA GLY A 216 4.47 0.67 -12.41
C GLY A 216 5.82 1.42 -12.24
N TYR A 217 5.81 2.75 -12.19
CA TYR A 217 7.01 3.59 -12.12
C TYR A 217 7.23 4.18 -10.73
N SER A 218 8.46 4.61 -10.41
CA SER A 218 8.64 5.53 -9.28
C SER A 218 8.10 6.92 -9.66
N LEU A 219 7.75 7.73 -8.67
CA LEU A 219 7.23 9.08 -8.91
C LEU A 219 8.23 9.95 -9.70
N ILE A 220 9.52 9.83 -9.39
CA ILE A 220 10.60 10.56 -10.09
C ILE A 220 10.83 10.01 -11.51
N ASP A 221 10.79 8.68 -11.71
CA ASP A 221 10.88 8.09 -13.06
C ASP A 221 9.70 8.53 -13.94
N TYR A 222 8.50 8.65 -13.36
CA TYR A 222 7.32 9.14 -14.08
C TYR A 222 7.46 10.62 -14.45
N VAL A 223 7.89 11.50 -13.53
CA VAL A 223 8.21 12.91 -13.82
C VAL A 223 9.25 13.01 -14.94
N ILE A 224 10.32 12.21 -14.90
CA ILE A 224 11.32 12.14 -15.98
C ILE A 224 10.66 11.71 -17.30
N GLN A 225 9.78 10.71 -17.29
CA GLN A 225 9.12 10.20 -18.50
C GLN A 225 8.18 11.26 -19.12
N VAL A 226 7.45 12.04 -18.31
CA VAL A 226 6.65 13.19 -18.77
C VAL A 226 7.55 14.26 -19.41
N ARG A 227 8.61 14.69 -18.71
CA ARG A 227 9.59 15.68 -19.21
C ARG A 227 10.24 15.25 -20.52
N ILE A 228 10.67 14.00 -20.63
CA ILE A 228 11.30 13.46 -21.84
C ILE A 228 10.30 13.33 -23.00
N ASN A 229 9.03 13.04 -22.74
CA ASN A 229 8.00 13.04 -23.79
C ASN A 229 7.67 14.46 -24.28
N LYS A 230 7.54 15.43 -23.37
CA LYS A 230 7.41 16.85 -23.74
C LYS A 230 8.63 17.37 -24.51
N ALA A 231 9.84 16.96 -24.15
CA ALA A 231 11.03 17.26 -24.92
C ALA A 231 10.99 16.65 -26.34
N LYS A 232 10.51 15.42 -26.53
CA LYS A 232 10.31 14.83 -27.87
C LYS A 232 9.30 15.62 -28.70
N GLU A 233 8.19 16.05 -28.10
CA GLU A 233 7.20 16.91 -28.77
C GLU A 233 7.86 18.21 -29.25
N LEU A 234 8.57 18.93 -28.37
CA LEU A 234 9.27 20.17 -28.71
C LEU A 234 10.36 19.99 -29.77
N LEU A 235 11.13 18.89 -29.72
CA LEU A 235 12.12 18.54 -30.75
C LEU A 235 11.50 18.27 -32.13
N ILE A 236 10.23 17.85 -32.18
CA ILE A 236 9.48 17.58 -33.42
C ILE A 236 8.72 18.82 -33.89
N GLN A 237 8.24 19.67 -32.99
CA GLN A 237 7.41 20.84 -33.31
C GLN A 237 8.22 22.12 -33.54
N THR A 238 9.44 22.23 -33.02
CA THR A 238 10.19 23.50 -32.98
C THR A 238 11.65 23.38 -33.43
N ASP A 239 12.21 24.52 -33.83
CA ASP A 239 13.66 24.69 -34.06
C ASP A 239 14.41 25.25 -32.84
N ALA A 240 13.77 25.36 -31.67
CA ALA A 240 14.39 25.78 -30.42
C ALA A 240 15.60 24.89 -30.06
N THR A 241 16.64 25.46 -29.49
CA THR A 241 17.91 24.76 -29.20
C THR A 241 17.74 23.67 -28.13
N ILE A 242 18.76 22.81 -28.00
CA ILE A 242 18.81 21.79 -26.95
C ILE A 242 18.87 22.42 -25.54
N GLN A 243 19.31 23.68 -25.40
CA GLN A 243 19.30 24.40 -24.13
C GLN A 243 17.88 24.83 -23.75
N GLU A 244 17.22 25.59 -24.63
CA GLU A 244 15.86 26.10 -24.40
C GLU A 244 14.85 24.96 -24.16
N ILE A 245 15.00 23.84 -24.89
CA ILE A 245 14.17 22.64 -24.66
C ILE A 245 14.48 21.98 -23.29
N ALA A 246 15.74 21.95 -22.85
CA ALA A 246 16.08 21.41 -21.52
C ALA A 246 15.49 22.27 -20.39
N GLU A 247 15.64 23.59 -20.48
CA GLU A 247 15.12 24.56 -19.52
C GLU A 247 13.59 24.51 -19.45
N SER A 248 12.91 24.50 -20.61
CA SER A 248 11.44 24.44 -20.71
C SER A 248 10.81 23.13 -20.20
N VAL A 249 11.59 22.07 -19.97
CA VAL A 249 11.12 20.84 -19.30
C VAL A 249 11.79 20.62 -17.92
N GLY A 250 12.35 21.68 -17.34
CA GLY A 250 12.83 21.70 -15.95
C GLY A 250 14.24 21.17 -15.71
N TYR A 251 15.12 21.17 -16.71
CA TYR A 251 16.53 20.81 -16.57
C TYR A 251 17.46 21.98 -16.93
N PRO A 252 18.04 22.69 -15.94
CA PRO A 252 19.00 23.77 -16.20
C PRO A 252 20.30 23.31 -16.88
N ASP A 253 20.76 22.08 -16.58
CA ASP A 253 21.97 21.51 -17.15
C ASP A 253 21.68 20.71 -18.44
N ARG A 254 22.18 21.24 -19.57
CA ARG A 254 22.14 20.64 -20.90
C ARG A 254 22.76 19.24 -20.99
N LEU A 255 23.87 19.02 -20.30
CA LEU A 255 24.65 17.78 -20.33
C LEU A 255 23.95 16.71 -19.51
N TYR A 256 23.40 17.09 -18.35
CA TYR A 256 22.51 16.23 -17.57
C TYR A 256 21.26 15.86 -18.36
N PHE A 257 20.54 16.84 -18.93
CA PHE A 257 19.39 16.58 -19.81
C PHE A 257 19.75 15.64 -20.97
N THR A 258 20.85 15.89 -21.68
CA THR A 258 21.32 15.05 -22.79
C THR A 258 21.57 13.61 -22.35
N ARG A 259 22.13 13.41 -21.15
CA ARG A 259 22.35 12.08 -20.56
C ARG A 259 21.03 11.38 -20.20
N ILE A 260 20.10 12.06 -19.55
CA ILE A 260 18.78 11.50 -19.19
C ILE A 260 17.93 11.21 -20.44
N PHE A 261 17.87 12.13 -21.40
CA PHE A 261 17.18 11.92 -22.67
C PHE A 261 17.74 10.71 -23.42
N LYS A 262 19.07 10.55 -23.49
CA LYS A 262 19.68 9.35 -24.10
C LYS A 262 19.36 8.07 -23.33
N LYS A 263 19.34 8.10 -21.99
CA LYS A 263 18.93 6.95 -21.16
C LYS A 263 17.49 6.52 -21.43
N HIS A 264 16.55 7.46 -21.61
CA HIS A 264 15.11 7.16 -21.78
C HIS A 264 14.63 7.12 -23.25
N SER A 265 15.50 7.34 -24.24
CA SER A 265 15.15 7.26 -25.68
C SER A 265 16.16 6.50 -26.55
N GLY A 266 17.30 6.07 -26.00
CA GLY A 266 18.41 5.41 -26.71
C GLY A 266 19.33 6.36 -27.48
N VAL A 267 18.84 7.52 -27.93
CA VAL A 267 19.56 8.47 -28.81
C VAL A 267 19.74 9.86 -28.17
N SER A 268 20.64 10.69 -28.69
CA SER A 268 20.80 12.07 -28.20
C SER A 268 19.63 12.96 -28.66
N PRO A 269 19.32 14.09 -27.97
CA PRO A 269 18.31 15.05 -28.42
C PRO A 269 18.59 15.61 -29.83
N GLY A 270 19.86 15.77 -30.20
CA GLY A 270 20.27 16.20 -31.55
C GLY A 270 19.95 15.13 -32.59
N SER A 271 20.45 13.91 -32.37
CA SER A 271 20.23 12.76 -33.25
C SER A 271 18.75 12.43 -33.42
N PHE A 272 17.95 12.55 -32.35
CA PHE A 272 16.50 12.39 -32.41
C PHE A 272 15.84 13.40 -33.36
N ARG A 273 16.30 14.67 -33.34
CA ARG A 273 15.83 15.72 -34.26
C ARG A 273 16.26 15.46 -35.70
N GLU A 274 17.48 14.98 -35.91
CA GLU A 274 17.99 14.61 -37.25
C GLU A 274 17.16 13.48 -37.85
N MET A 275 16.98 12.36 -37.14
CA MET A 275 16.19 11.20 -37.60
C MET A 275 14.72 11.54 -37.91
N THR A 276 14.13 12.46 -37.14
CA THR A 276 12.74 12.93 -37.37
C THR A 276 12.65 13.96 -38.51
N LYS A 277 13.64 14.84 -38.70
CA LYS A 277 13.74 15.71 -39.87
C LYS A 277 14.00 14.93 -41.16
N GLU A 278 14.79 13.86 -41.12
CA GLU A 278 14.98 12.97 -42.27
C GLU A 278 13.69 12.22 -42.63
N SER A 279 12.95 11.72 -41.63
CA SER A 279 11.65 11.06 -41.86
C SER A 279 10.63 11.99 -42.51
N ARG A 280 10.51 13.25 -42.03
CA ARG A 280 9.68 14.27 -42.70
C ARG A 280 10.16 14.58 -44.12
N SER A 281 11.47 14.76 -44.30
CA SER A 281 12.08 15.00 -45.61
C SER A 281 11.92 13.81 -46.57
N GLY A 282 11.64 12.62 -46.08
CA GLY A 282 11.29 11.43 -46.87
C GLY A 282 9.86 11.48 -47.40
N ALA A 283 8.89 11.95 -46.60
CA ALA A 283 7.49 12.08 -47.00
C ALA A 283 7.31 13.12 -48.14
N ASP A 284 7.97 14.28 -48.04
CA ASP A 284 7.91 15.34 -49.07
C ASP A 284 8.66 14.98 -50.37
N ARG A 285 9.39 13.85 -50.43
CA ARG A 285 10.21 13.46 -51.60
C ARG A 285 9.45 12.73 -52.72
N LEU A 286 8.12 12.64 -52.66
CA LEU A 286 7.29 12.03 -53.71
C LEU A 286 7.39 12.70 -55.10
N TYR A 287 8.02 13.88 -55.22
CA TYR A 287 8.09 14.66 -56.47
C TYR A 287 9.48 14.84 -57.11
N ARG A 288 10.48 13.99 -56.81
CA ARG A 288 11.78 13.98 -57.53
C ARG A 288 12.24 12.60 -58.01
N SER A 289 11.42 11.96 -58.84
CA SER A 289 11.81 10.79 -59.66
C SER A 289 11.67 11.00 -61.18
N SER A 290 11.51 12.25 -61.64
CA SER A 290 11.58 12.57 -63.07
C SER A 290 13.01 12.36 -63.62
N ARG A 291 13.21 11.26 -64.35
CA ARG A 291 14.48 10.91 -65.01
C ARG A 291 14.62 11.61 -66.37
N SER A 292 15.08 12.85 -66.38
CA SER A 292 15.67 13.43 -67.60
C SER A 292 17.15 13.04 -67.70
N SER A 293 17.43 11.90 -68.31
CA SER A 293 18.77 11.60 -68.83
C SER A 293 19.05 12.46 -70.06
N ILE A 294 20.04 13.35 -70.00
CA ILE A 294 20.85 13.89 -71.13
C ILE A 294 21.86 14.89 -70.52
N VAL A 295 23.11 14.89 -71.00
CA VAL A 295 24.28 15.67 -70.51
C VAL A 295 24.78 15.31 -69.09
N PRO A 296 26.02 14.79 -68.97
CA PRO A 296 26.80 14.83 -67.73
C PRO A 296 27.79 16.00 -67.72
N SER A 297 27.73 16.89 -66.73
CA SER A 297 28.75 17.93 -66.50
C SER A 297 29.35 17.82 -65.09
N ARG A 298 30.61 17.36 -65.03
CA ARG A 298 31.44 17.51 -63.82
C ARG A 298 31.70 19.00 -63.57
N LEU A 299 31.79 19.39 -62.31
CA LEU A 299 32.87 20.26 -61.86
C LEU A 299 33.24 19.94 -60.40
N ARG A 300 34.46 19.44 -60.19
CA ARG A 300 35.07 19.39 -58.84
C ARG A 300 35.58 20.79 -58.50
N ARG A 301 35.37 21.25 -57.27
CA ARG A 301 36.32 22.14 -56.58
C ARG A 301 36.50 21.66 -55.13
N TYR A 302 37.76 21.62 -54.70
CA TYR A 302 38.21 21.28 -53.35
C TYR A 302 38.94 22.50 -52.79
N ILE A 303 38.45 23.04 -51.68
CA ILE A 303 39.11 23.81 -50.61
C ILE A 303 38.22 23.47 -49.40
N GLY A 304 38.68 22.95 -48.26
CA GLY A 304 39.81 23.37 -47.41
C GLY A 304 39.24 24.24 -46.28
N ASP A 305 39.50 24.05 -44.98
CA ASP A 305 40.37 23.13 -44.24
C ASP A 305 39.71 22.82 -42.87
N GLY A 306 40.13 21.88 -42.02
CA GLY A 306 41.27 20.94 -42.05
C GLY A 306 41.26 20.02 -40.82
N TYR A 307 42.37 19.29 -40.59
CA TYR A 307 42.59 18.28 -39.52
C TYR A 307 41.73 16.99 -39.68
N ASP A 308 42.27 15.76 -39.77
CA ASP A 308 43.65 15.31 -39.56
C ASP A 308 44.16 14.30 -40.62
N ASN A 309 45.48 14.30 -40.80
CA ASN A 309 46.28 13.16 -41.30
C ASN A 309 46.82 12.39 -40.06
N HIS A 310 47.32 11.16 -40.08
CA HIS A 310 47.88 10.29 -41.12
C HIS A 310 47.78 8.83 -40.58
N TYR A 311 47.69 7.74 -41.36
CA TYR A 311 48.76 7.15 -42.17
C TYR A 311 48.18 6.14 -43.19
N GLN A 312 48.98 5.73 -44.18
CA GLN A 312 48.53 4.93 -45.33
C GLN A 312 49.04 3.47 -45.36
N TYR A 313 48.21 2.60 -45.95
CA TYR A 313 48.52 1.46 -46.83
C TYR A 313 49.89 0.73 -46.73
N LYS A 314 49.83 -0.54 -46.32
CA LYS A 314 50.32 -1.72 -47.09
C LYS A 314 49.38 -2.91 -46.79
N GLY A 315 49.04 -3.82 -47.70
CA GLY A 315 49.28 -3.86 -49.16
C GLY A 315 48.59 -5.07 -49.81
N GLU A 316 48.36 -4.96 -51.13
CA GLU A 316 48.16 -6.02 -52.14
C GLU A 316 47.18 -7.21 -51.95
N ARG A 317 46.15 -7.23 -52.81
CA ARG A 317 45.71 -8.36 -53.69
C ARG A 317 45.53 -9.78 -53.10
N ASN A 318 44.30 -10.28 -53.10
CA ASN A 318 43.79 -11.16 -54.19
C ASN A 318 42.31 -11.56 -54.01
N LEU A 319 41.65 -11.94 -55.11
CA LEU A 319 40.35 -12.64 -55.15
C LEU A 319 40.59 -14.16 -55.25
N PRO A 320 39.68 -15.02 -54.78
CA PRO A 320 38.62 -15.52 -55.68
C PRO A 320 37.24 -15.73 -55.01
N MET A 321 36.29 -16.27 -55.77
CA MET A 321 34.88 -16.43 -55.44
C MET A 321 34.43 -17.90 -55.56
N TYR A 322 33.84 -18.45 -54.50
CA TYR A 322 32.98 -19.65 -54.49
C TYR A 322 31.85 -19.36 -53.49
N ARG A 323 30.53 -19.43 -53.74
CA ARG A 323 29.65 -20.12 -54.71
C ARG A 323 28.99 -21.39 -54.14
N ASP A 324 27.66 -21.34 -54.07
CA ASP A 324 26.68 -22.40 -53.79
C ASP A 324 26.69 -22.99 -52.35
N LEU A 325 25.58 -23.48 -51.77
CA LEU A 325 24.22 -23.69 -52.30
C LEU A 325 23.13 -23.37 -51.25
N LYS A 326 21.90 -23.03 -51.69
CA LYS A 326 20.68 -23.07 -50.85
C LYS A 326 20.03 -24.46 -50.90
N PHE A 327 19.28 -24.85 -49.87
CA PHE A 327 18.44 -26.06 -49.93
C PHE A 327 17.05 -25.87 -49.29
N SER A 328 16.15 -26.82 -49.59
CA SER A 328 14.84 -27.02 -48.97
C SER A 328 13.74 -25.99 -49.27
N MET A 329 13.29 -25.97 -50.52
CA MET A 329 11.99 -25.42 -50.94
C MET A 329 10.82 -26.34 -50.52
N ALA A 330 10.81 -26.81 -49.27
CA ALA A 330 9.96 -27.91 -48.80
C ALA A 330 8.88 -27.51 -47.77
N ALA A 331 9.04 -26.40 -47.05
CA ALA A 331 8.10 -25.98 -46.01
C ALA A 331 6.68 -25.66 -46.54
N THR A 332 6.56 -25.24 -47.80
CA THR A 332 5.29 -24.94 -48.48
C THR A 332 4.45 -26.18 -48.79
N LEU A 333 5.01 -27.40 -48.78
CA LEU A 333 4.24 -28.64 -49.00
C LEU A 333 3.49 -29.12 -47.75
N LEU A 334 3.92 -28.72 -46.55
CA LEU A 334 3.28 -29.11 -45.29
C LEU A 334 1.94 -28.41 -45.03
N PHE A 335 1.66 -27.27 -45.70
CA PHE A 335 0.44 -26.49 -45.48
C PHE A 335 -0.78 -26.97 -46.30
N CYS A 336 -0.59 -27.88 -47.25
CA CYS A 336 -1.64 -28.27 -48.21
C CYS A 336 -2.31 -29.62 -47.91
N PHE A 337 -1.84 -30.38 -46.91
CA PHE A 337 -2.33 -31.75 -46.66
C PHE A 337 -3.37 -31.87 -45.52
N ALA A 338 -3.60 -30.79 -44.76
CA ALA A 338 -4.52 -30.78 -43.61
C ALA A 338 -5.96 -30.33 -43.95
N LEU A 339 -6.32 -30.25 -45.24
CA LEU A 339 -7.58 -29.65 -45.73
C LEU A 339 -8.50 -30.60 -46.52
N PHE A 340 -8.26 -31.91 -46.45
CA PHE A 340 -9.11 -32.93 -47.09
C PHE A 340 -9.43 -34.09 -46.14
N MET A 341 -10.68 -34.59 -46.23
CA MET A 341 -11.31 -35.64 -45.40
C MET A 341 -11.56 -35.24 -43.92
N SER A 342 -12.71 -35.49 -43.26
CA SER A 342 -14.12 -35.77 -43.61
C SER A 342 -14.87 -35.88 -42.27
N ALA A 343 -15.99 -35.20 -42.00
CA ALA A 343 -17.39 -35.67 -42.18
C ALA A 343 -17.74 -37.05 -41.53
N CYS A 344 -18.91 -37.33 -40.93
CA CYS A 344 -20.10 -36.53 -40.54
C CYS A 344 -21.07 -37.40 -39.67
N SER A 345 -21.86 -36.82 -38.75
CA SER A 345 -23.16 -37.34 -38.23
C SER A 345 -23.81 -36.22 -37.35
N THR A 346 -25.04 -35.68 -37.48
CA THR A 346 -26.44 -36.18 -37.70
C THR A 346 -26.99 -37.04 -36.55
N GLY A 347 -28.21 -36.84 -36.01
CA GLY A 347 -29.28 -35.83 -36.25
C GLY A 347 -30.07 -35.53 -34.94
N THR A 348 -30.86 -34.46 -34.76
CA THR A 348 -32.19 -34.12 -35.34
C THR A 348 -33.26 -35.23 -35.20
N ILE A 349 -34.50 -34.98 -34.74
CA ILE A 349 -35.23 -33.73 -34.35
C ILE A 349 -35.69 -33.82 -32.86
N SER A 350 -36.80 -33.33 -32.26
CA SER A 350 -38.08 -32.67 -32.67
C SER A 350 -38.67 -31.80 -31.54
N SER A 351 -39.84 -31.16 -31.75
CA SER A 351 -40.59 -30.33 -30.78
C SER A 351 -42.04 -30.79 -30.57
N ASN A 352 -42.67 -30.41 -29.43
CA ASN A 352 -44.11 -30.08 -29.43
C ASN A 352 -44.52 -29.23 -28.20
N THR A 353 -45.68 -28.57 -28.30
CA THR A 353 -46.22 -27.61 -27.31
C THR A 353 -47.66 -27.97 -26.92
N THR A 354 -48.00 -27.94 -25.62
CA THR A 354 -49.39 -27.75 -25.18
C THR A 354 -49.51 -27.08 -23.80
N THR A 355 -50.62 -26.38 -23.60
CA THR A 355 -51.01 -25.63 -22.39
C THR A 355 -51.83 -26.47 -21.42
N VAL A 356 -51.93 -26.03 -20.15
CA VAL A 356 -53.20 -25.73 -19.44
C VAL A 356 -52.90 -25.04 -18.09
N GLU A 357 -53.88 -24.28 -17.58
CA GLU A 357 -53.81 -23.41 -16.39
C GLU A 357 -54.00 -24.16 -15.07
N SER A 358 -53.61 -23.55 -13.93
CA SER A 358 -54.54 -23.29 -12.79
C SER A 358 -53.90 -22.48 -11.65
N LYS A 359 -54.75 -21.93 -10.76
CA LYS A 359 -54.41 -21.09 -9.60
C LYS A 359 -54.44 -21.88 -8.27
N VAL A 360 -53.45 -21.67 -7.41
CA VAL A 360 -53.54 -21.07 -6.03
C VAL A 360 -54.92 -21.15 -5.33
N PRO A 361 -55.09 -21.49 -4.01
CA PRO A 361 -54.10 -21.58 -2.90
C PRO A 361 -54.23 -22.76 -1.87
N SER A 362 -53.34 -22.72 -0.85
CA SER A 362 -53.61 -22.89 0.61
C SER A 362 -53.37 -24.21 1.36
N ASN A 363 -52.75 -24.03 2.54
CA ASN A 363 -52.72 -24.75 3.83
C ASN A 363 -52.89 -26.29 3.91
N GLY A 364 -51.90 -26.92 4.55
CA GLY A 364 -52.00 -28.22 5.22
C GLY A 364 -50.69 -28.56 5.93
N GLU A 365 -50.72 -28.77 7.24
CA GLU A 365 -49.52 -29.10 8.03
C GLU A 365 -49.07 -30.56 7.83
N SER A 366 -47.76 -30.81 7.93
CA SER A 366 -47.24 -32.16 8.18
C SER A 366 -45.98 -32.12 9.05
N THR A 367 -45.93 -33.02 10.03
CA THR A 367 -44.94 -33.06 11.12
C THR A 367 -43.54 -33.45 10.61
N PRO A 368 -42.44 -32.84 11.10
CA PRO A 368 -41.09 -33.14 10.61
C PRO A 368 -40.62 -34.55 10.97
N ALA A 369 -40.03 -35.25 10.00
CA ALA A 369 -39.29 -36.47 10.24
C ALA A 369 -37.93 -36.14 10.86
N LYS A 370 -37.65 -36.66 12.07
CA LYS A 370 -36.32 -36.56 12.68
C LYS A 370 -35.30 -37.36 11.87
N MET A 371 -34.36 -36.67 11.23
CA MET A 371 -33.01 -37.20 11.13
C MET A 371 -32.37 -37.17 12.52
N ALA A 372 -31.64 -38.22 12.88
CA ALA A 372 -30.95 -38.28 14.16
C ALA A 372 -29.63 -37.52 14.05
N GLU A 373 -29.47 -36.45 14.83
CA GLU A 373 -28.16 -35.85 15.08
C GLU A 373 -27.32 -36.83 15.91
N THR A 374 -26.16 -37.22 15.39
CA THR A 374 -25.13 -37.84 16.23
C THR A 374 -24.65 -36.75 17.18
N GLN A 375 -24.89 -36.90 18.48
CA GLN A 375 -24.39 -35.95 19.48
C GLN A 375 -22.86 -35.96 19.45
N ALA A 376 -22.27 -34.95 18.83
CA ALA A 376 -20.84 -34.68 18.96
C ALA A 376 -20.51 -34.51 20.44
N GLN A 377 -19.44 -35.14 20.91
CA GLN A 377 -18.96 -34.93 22.26
C GLN A 377 -18.39 -33.51 22.34
N THR A 378 -18.72 -32.82 23.43
CA THR A 378 -18.34 -31.43 23.66
C THR A 378 -17.79 -31.26 25.07
N ARG A 379 -16.87 -30.32 25.23
CA ARG A 379 -16.26 -29.97 26.51
C ARG A 379 -16.28 -28.46 26.73
N VAL A 380 -16.24 -28.09 28.00
CA VAL A 380 -16.19 -26.68 28.44
C VAL A 380 -14.74 -26.27 28.64
N ILE A 381 -14.38 -25.10 28.12
CA ILE A 381 -13.09 -24.45 28.40
C ILE A 381 -13.33 -23.01 28.89
N SER A 382 -12.58 -22.60 29.91
CA SER A 382 -12.63 -21.23 30.44
C SER A 382 -11.76 -20.30 29.59
N THR A 383 -12.32 -19.15 29.20
CA THR A 383 -11.64 -18.14 28.38
C THR A 383 -11.80 -16.74 28.98
N THR A 384 -11.14 -15.74 28.42
CA THR A 384 -11.33 -14.31 28.74
C THR A 384 -12.76 -13.81 28.50
N LYS A 385 -13.55 -14.52 27.68
CA LYS A 385 -14.97 -14.27 27.41
C LYS A 385 -15.91 -15.14 28.25
N GLY A 386 -15.38 -15.88 29.23
CA GLY A 386 -16.09 -16.82 30.08
C GLY A 386 -15.95 -18.27 29.64
N ASP A 387 -16.72 -19.15 30.25
CA ASP A 387 -16.78 -20.57 29.89
C ASP A 387 -17.51 -20.76 28.56
N ILE A 388 -16.83 -21.35 27.57
CA ILE A 388 -17.42 -21.70 26.27
C ILE A 388 -17.44 -23.23 26.08
N THR A 389 -18.42 -23.71 25.31
CA THR A 389 -18.51 -25.13 24.92
C THR A 389 -17.94 -25.31 23.52
N ILE A 390 -16.93 -26.17 23.38
CA ILE A 390 -16.29 -26.53 22.10
C ILE A 390 -16.49 -28.01 21.78
N PRO A 391 -16.31 -28.45 20.53
CA PRO A 391 -16.17 -29.87 20.21
C PRO A 391 -15.02 -30.50 21.02
N ASP A 392 -15.19 -31.76 21.43
CA ASP A 392 -14.11 -32.52 22.08
C ASP A 392 -13.00 -32.85 21.06
N HIS A 393 -13.38 -33.06 19.81
CA HIS A 393 -12.49 -33.15 18.64
C HIS A 393 -13.02 -32.19 17.56
N ALA A 394 -12.21 -31.19 17.18
CA ALA A 394 -12.51 -30.26 16.11
C ALA A 394 -11.70 -30.62 14.85
N GLU A 395 -12.39 -30.82 13.73
CA GLU A 395 -11.80 -31.22 12.44
C GLU A 395 -11.63 -30.05 11.48
N ARG A 396 -12.44 -28.99 11.62
CA ARG A 396 -12.58 -27.88 10.66
C ARG A 396 -12.17 -26.54 11.28
N ILE A 397 -11.01 -26.50 11.91
CA ILE A 397 -10.55 -25.33 12.65
C ILE A 397 -10.15 -24.19 11.71
N VAL A 398 -10.61 -22.96 11.96
CA VAL A 398 -10.07 -21.73 11.36
C VAL A 398 -9.22 -20.98 12.39
N VAL A 399 -8.00 -20.61 12.01
CA VAL A 399 -7.01 -20.01 12.93
C VAL A 399 -6.52 -18.67 12.37
N ASP A 400 -6.93 -17.59 13.02
CA ASP A 400 -6.66 -16.19 12.66
C ASP A 400 -5.31 -15.72 13.25
N LEU A 401 -5.08 -16.04 14.54
CA LEU A 401 -3.83 -15.83 15.28
C LEU A 401 -3.37 -17.17 15.90
N TYR A 402 -2.09 -17.28 16.26
CA TYR A 402 -1.47 -18.47 16.88
C TYR A 402 -1.37 -19.73 15.99
N LEU A 403 -1.27 -19.57 14.67
CA LEU A 403 -1.17 -20.70 13.73
C LEU A 403 -0.02 -21.69 14.05
N GLY A 404 1.15 -21.19 14.48
CA GLY A 404 2.34 -22.04 14.66
C GLY A 404 2.18 -23.11 15.74
N SER A 405 1.45 -22.85 16.83
CA SER A 405 1.18 -23.85 17.88
C SER A 405 0.21 -24.95 17.43
N PHE A 406 -0.74 -24.66 16.54
CA PHE A 406 -1.57 -25.69 15.90
C PHE A 406 -0.71 -26.62 15.04
N ILE A 407 0.16 -26.05 14.21
CA ILE A 407 1.09 -26.82 13.37
C ILE A 407 2.08 -27.64 14.22
N ALA A 408 2.58 -27.09 15.32
CA ALA A 408 3.47 -27.78 16.26
C ALA A 408 2.80 -29.03 16.89
N LEU A 409 1.50 -28.93 17.20
CA LEU A 409 0.67 -30.03 17.74
C LEU A 409 0.13 -30.96 16.65
N ASN A 410 0.65 -30.83 15.41
CA ASN A 410 0.26 -31.58 14.21
C ASN A 410 -1.25 -31.45 13.86
N VAL A 411 -1.80 -30.26 14.07
CA VAL A 411 -3.19 -29.90 13.71
C VAL A 411 -3.15 -28.87 12.58
N LYS A 412 -3.78 -29.22 11.45
CA LYS A 412 -3.83 -28.37 10.26
C LYS A 412 -5.21 -27.70 10.15
N PRO A 413 -5.32 -26.36 10.15
CA PRO A 413 -6.59 -25.68 9.98
C PRO A 413 -7.10 -25.74 8.54
N VAL A 414 -8.40 -25.47 8.35
CA VAL A 414 -9.01 -25.33 7.02
C VAL A 414 -8.82 -23.92 6.43
N GLY A 415 -8.57 -22.90 7.26
CA GLY A 415 -8.30 -21.54 6.78
C GLY A 415 -7.54 -20.64 7.76
N THR A 416 -6.79 -19.68 7.21
CA THR A 416 -5.98 -18.68 7.96
C THR A 416 -5.71 -17.43 7.09
N PRO A 417 -5.37 -16.25 7.67
CA PRO A 417 -5.05 -15.05 6.89
C PRO A 417 -3.80 -15.20 6.01
N GLU A 418 -3.74 -14.41 4.94
CA GLU A 418 -2.64 -14.37 3.95
C GLU A 418 -1.26 -14.11 4.58
N LEU A 419 -1.19 -13.34 5.67
CA LEU A 419 0.05 -13.10 6.41
C LEU A 419 0.62 -14.41 6.99
N ASN A 420 -0.24 -15.27 7.50
CA ASN A 420 0.18 -16.55 8.11
C ASN A 420 0.55 -17.58 7.03
N LEU A 421 -0.14 -17.58 5.89
CA LEU A 421 0.19 -18.41 4.71
C LEU A 421 1.58 -18.11 4.14
N ARG A 422 2.15 -16.94 4.42
CA ARG A 422 3.51 -16.53 4.02
C ARG A 422 4.58 -16.85 5.07
N ASN A 423 4.27 -17.61 6.12
CA ASN A 423 5.25 -18.00 7.13
C ASN A 423 6.24 -19.04 6.56
N PRO A 424 7.55 -18.74 6.46
CA PRO A 424 8.52 -19.62 5.82
C PRO A 424 8.90 -20.83 6.67
N TYR A 425 8.64 -20.81 7.99
CA TYR A 425 9.11 -21.84 8.91
C TYR A 425 8.31 -23.15 8.81
N PHE A 426 7.08 -23.10 8.29
CA PHE A 426 6.22 -24.28 8.12
C PHE A 426 5.30 -24.21 6.88
N ALA A 427 5.71 -23.48 5.83
CA ALA A 427 4.94 -23.32 4.59
C ALA A 427 4.46 -24.64 3.94
N GLU A 428 5.18 -25.74 4.13
CA GLU A 428 4.80 -27.08 3.65
C GLU A 428 3.51 -27.60 4.30
N ALA A 429 3.33 -27.37 5.60
CA ALA A 429 2.13 -27.77 6.35
C ALA A 429 0.88 -26.99 5.89
N LEU A 430 1.08 -25.79 5.34
CA LEU A 430 0.01 -24.88 4.90
C LEU A 430 -0.50 -25.16 3.48
N ARG A 431 0.04 -26.15 2.76
CA ARG A 431 -0.42 -26.52 1.41
C ARG A 431 -1.92 -26.88 1.41
N GLY A 432 -2.75 -26.05 0.79
CA GLY A 432 -4.21 -26.26 0.75
C GLY A 432 -4.93 -25.88 2.05
N VAL A 433 -4.36 -24.97 2.85
CA VAL A 433 -5.11 -24.16 3.83
C VAL A 433 -5.64 -22.93 3.08
N GLU A 434 -6.92 -22.59 3.25
CA GLU A 434 -7.53 -21.49 2.49
C GLU A 434 -7.22 -20.10 3.06
N ASN A 435 -6.99 -19.15 2.16
CA ASN A 435 -6.81 -17.74 2.50
C ASN A 435 -8.17 -17.14 2.89
N ILE A 436 -8.40 -16.81 4.16
CA ILE A 436 -9.65 -16.18 4.63
C ILE A 436 -9.67 -14.65 4.45
N GLY A 437 -8.54 -14.01 4.18
CA GLY A 437 -8.39 -12.58 3.93
C GLY A 437 -7.01 -12.06 4.34
N GLU A 438 -6.89 -10.75 4.52
CA GLU A 438 -5.68 -10.14 5.09
C GLU A 438 -5.79 -10.10 6.63
N TYR A 439 -4.66 -9.98 7.33
CA TYR A 439 -4.63 -9.79 8.79
C TYR A 439 -5.40 -8.51 9.18
N GLU A 440 -6.17 -8.54 10.28
CA GLU A 440 -7.12 -7.49 10.69
C GLU A 440 -8.19 -7.14 9.60
N SER A 441 -8.36 -7.97 8.57
CA SER A 441 -9.26 -7.70 7.43
C SER A 441 -9.67 -9.00 6.71
N VAL A 442 -10.21 -9.94 7.49
CA VAL A 442 -10.72 -11.23 6.98
C VAL A 442 -12.12 -11.11 6.36
N SER A 443 -12.51 -12.11 5.57
CA SER A 443 -13.86 -12.24 5.02
C SER A 443 -14.69 -13.26 5.80
N LEU A 444 -15.75 -12.79 6.47
CA LEU A 444 -16.73 -13.66 7.12
C LEU A 444 -17.39 -14.64 6.14
N GLU A 445 -17.59 -14.23 4.88
CA GLU A 445 -18.16 -15.07 3.82
C GLU A 445 -17.26 -16.28 3.53
N LYS A 446 -15.95 -16.08 3.48
CA LYS A 446 -14.98 -17.18 3.34
C LYS A 446 -14.98 -18.10 4.57
N ILE A 447 -15.01 -17.54 5.77
CA ILE A 447 -15.04 -18.33 7.01
C ILE A 447 -16.33 -19.16 7.08
N LEU A 448 -17.49 -18.59 6.74
CA LEU A 448 -18.77 -19.31 6.59
C LEU A 448 -18.69 -20.44 5.54
N ALA A 449 -18.10 -20.17 4.38
CA ALA A 449 -17.94 -21.15 3.31
C ALA A 449 -17.03 -22.34 3.70
N LEU A 450 -16.10 -22.13 4.64
CA LEU A 450 -15.26 -23.20 5.20
C LEU A 450 -16.00 -24.10 6.20
N GLN A 451 -17.20 -23.73 6.66
CA GLN A 451 -17.99 -24.50 7.63
C GLN A 451 -17.16 -24.97 8.85
N PRO A 452 -16.56 -24.05 9.62
CA PRO A 452 -15.73 -24.43 10.76
C PRO A 452 -16.55 -24.97 11.93
N ASP A 453 -15.92 -25.83 12.73
CA ASP A 453 -16.43 -26.32 14.02
C ASP A 453 -15.75 -25.66 15.22
N LEU A 454 -14.61 -24.99 14.99
CA LEU A 454 -13.88 -24.16 15.95
C LEU A 454 -13.21 -22.98 15.22
N ILE A 455 -13.26 -21.79 15.80
CA ILE A 455 -12.50 -20.61 15.36
C ILE A 455 -11.58 -20.15 16.49
N VAL A 456 -10.33 -19.79 16.17
CA VAL A 456 -9.37 -19.22 17.12
C VAL A 456 -8.82 -17.90 16.60
N THR A 457 -8.84 -16.85 17.43
CA THR A 457 -8.41 -15.49 17.07
C THR A 457 -7.83 -14.72 18.25
N GLY A 458 -7.11 -13.63 17.95
CA GLY A 458 -6.81 -12.56 18.90
C GLY A 458 -7.49 -11.22 18.59
N ASN A 459 -8.40 -11.19 17.61
CA ASN A 459 -9.18 -10.01 17.25
C ASN A 459 -10.47 -9.95 18.07
N GLU A 460 -10.48 -9.09 19.09
CA GLU A 460 -11.64 -8.90 19.96
C GLU A 460 -12.85 -8.26 19.24
N GLU A 461 -12.62 -7.39 18.26
CA GLU A 461 -13.71 -6.77 17.47
C GLU A 461 -14.47 -7.80 16.62
N ALA A 462 -13.76 -8.81 16.11
CA ALA A 462 -14.32 -9.86 15.27
C ALA A 462 -14.99 -11.00 16.07
N TYR A 463 -14.75 -11.10 17.38
CA TYR A 463 -15.25 -12.20 18.24
C TYR A 463 -16.76 -12.41 18.12
N ASP A 464 -17.54 -11.34 18.19
CA ASP A 464 -19.00 -11.37 18.07
C ASP A 464 -19.49 -11.80 16.68
N GLN A 465 -18.65 -11.71 15.65
CA GLN A 465 -18.98 -12.12 14.28
C GLN A 465 -18.61 -13.59 14.07
N TYR A 466 -17.42 -14.01 14.51
CA TYR A 466 -16.98 -15.41 14.47
C TYR A 466 -17.86 -16.32 15.33
N SER A 467 -18.28 -15.87 16.52
CA SER A 467 -19.16 -16.62 17.44
C SER A 467 -20.55 -16.91 16.88
N LYS A 468 -20.94 -16.27 15.77
CA LYS A 468 -22.18 -16.56 15.01
C LYS A 468 -21.98 -17.62 13.91
N ILE A 469 -20.74 -18.03 13.67
CA ILE A 469 -20.33 -19.05 12.69
C ILE A 469 -20.05 -20.37 13.42
N ALA A 470 -19.20 -20.33 14.45
CA ALA A 470 -18.76 -21.50 15.21
C ALA A 470 -18.33 -21.10 16.64
N PRO A 471 -18.20 -22.06 17.59
CA PRO A 471 -17.51 -21.84 18.85
C PRO A 471 -16.17 -21.13 18.62
N THR A 472 -15.96 -20.00 19.30
CA THR A 472 -14.81 -19.12 19.05
C THR A 472 -14.00 -18.93 20.31
N ILE A 473 -12.69 -19.16 20.23
CA ILE A 473 -11.72 -18.85 21.28
C ILE A 473 -11.07 -17.50 20.97
N LEU A 474 -11.13 -16.58 21.92
CA LEU A 474 -10.35 -15.34 21.90
C LEU A 474 -9.13 -15.48 22.80
N VAL A 475 -7.94 -15.35 22.21
CA VAL A 475 -6.66 -15.16 22.90
C VAL A 475 -6.06 -13.84 22.40
N PRO A 476 -6.17 -12.73 23.15
CA PRO A 476 -5.56 -11.46 22.79
C PRO A 476 -4.06 -11.59 22.51
N PHE A 477 -3.56 -10.84 21.53
CA PHE A 477 -2.13 -10.87 21.17
C PHE A 477 -1.25 -10.59 22.40
N GLY A 478 -0.27 -11.46 22.62
CA GLY A 478 0.70 -11.32 23.70
C GLY A 478 0.12 -11.58 25.11
N GLU A 479 -1.09 -12.14 25.24
CA GLU A 479 -1.61 -12.65 26.52
C GLU A 479 -0.74 -13.83 27.00
N LEU A 480 -0.63 -14.87 26.17
CA LEU A 480 0.36 -15.95 26.29
C LEU A 480 1.76 -15.34 26.09
N LYS A 481 2.65 -15.48 27.09
CA LYS A 481 3.92 -14.74 27.14
C LYS A 481 5.08 -15.44 26.47
N ASN A 482 5.06 -16.77 26.41
CA ASN A 482 6.18 -17.59 25.94
C ASN A 482 5.68 -18.89 25.29
N THR A 483 6.62 -19.60 24.65
CA THR A 483 6.35 -20.86 23.93
C THR A 483 5.75 -21.96 24.83
N HIS A 484 6.18 -22.07 26.09
CA HIS A 484 5.63 -23.07 27.03
C HIS A 484 4.17 -22.77 27.38
N GLU A 485 3.84 -21.52 27.68
CA GLU A 485 2.44 -21.11 27.91
C GLU A 485 1.57 -21.36 26.68
N GLU A 486 2.04 -21.00 25.49
CA GLU A 486 1.28 -21.16 24.25
C GLU A 486 1.01 -22.63 23.90
N ILE A 487 2.05 -23.47 23.92
CA ILE A 487 1.92 -24.89 23.59
C ILE A 487 1.13 -25.65 24.67
N ASN A 488 1.25 -25.31 25.96
CA ASN A 488 0.42 -25.90 27.01
C ASN A 488 -1.05 -25.44 26.94
N TYR A 489 -1.31 -24.20 26.54
CA TYR A 489 -2.68 -23.70 26.35
C TYR A 489 -3.35 -24.41 25.18
N PHE A 490 -2.72 -24.40 23.99
CA PHE A 490 -3.31 -25.04 22.81
C PHE A 490 -3.31 -26.56 22.89
N GLY A 491 -2.35 -27.18 23.60
CA GLY A 491 -2.40 -28.61 23.94
C GLY A 491 -3.70 -28.98 24.65
N LYS A 492 -4.08 -28.24 25.70
CA LYS A 492 -5.35 -28.45 26.41
C LYS A 492 -6.57 -28.18 25.54
N VAL A 493 -6.59 -27.05 24.82
CA VAL A 493 -7.66 -26.66 23.89
C VAL A 493 -7.88 -27.69 22.77
N LEU A 494 -6.86 -28.47 22.41
CA LEU A 494 -6.92 -29.49 21.36
C LEU A 494 -6.99 -30.94 21.87
N GLY A 495 -6.79 -31.19 23.18
CA GLY A 495 -6.78 -32.55 23.74
C GLY A 495 -5.50 -33.31 23.38
N LYS A 496 -4.40 -32.58 23.32
CA LYS A 496 -3.08 -32.96 22.80
C LYS A 496 -1.97 -32.62 23.80
N GLU A 497 -2.27 -32.73 25.09
CA GLU A 497 -1.32 -32.46 26.18
C GLU A 497 -0.07 -33.34 26.10
N ALA A 498 -0.19 -34.58 25.62
CA ALA A 498 0.94 -35.48 25.44
C ALA A 498 1.86 -35.06 24.28
N GLU A 499 1.29 -34.63 23.15
CA GLU A 499 2.07 -34.05 22.05
C GLU A 499 2.67 -32.69 22.43
N ALA A 500 2.00 -31.90 23.26
CA ALA A 500 2.51 -30.64 23.81
C ALA A 500 3.74 -30.87 24.70
N GLU A 501 3.68 -31.84 25.62
CA GLU A 501 4.81 -32.23 26.47
C GLU A 501 5.99 -32.76 25.64
N ALA A 502 5.72 -33.61 24.65
CA ALA A 502 6.75 -34.14 23.76
C ALA A 502 7.42 -33.05 22.91
N TRP A 503 6.63 -32.12 22.34
CA TRP A 503 7.15 -31.00 21.54
C TRP A 503 7.98 -30.04 22.39
N LEU A 504 7.51 -29.69 23.59
CA LEU A 504 8.27 -28.83 24.51
C LEU A 504 9.57 -29.49 24.99
N THR A 505 9.59 -30.81 25.16
CA THR A 505 10.82 -31.55 25.49
C THR A 505 11.87 -31.45 24.37
N GLU A 506 11.47 -31.55 23.09
CA GLU A 506 12.39 -31.33 21.96
C GLU A 506 12.84 -29.87 21.88
N TYR A 507 11.91 -28.93 22.03
CA TYR A 507 12.17 -27.49 22.03
C TYR A 507 13.22 -27.12 23.10
N ASP A 508 13.03 -27.54 24.36
CA ASP A 508 13.96 -27.22 25.44
C ASP A 508 15.34 -27.85 25.23
N GLN A 509 15.41 -29.07 24.70
CA GLN A 509 16.69 -29.71 24.35
C GLN A 509 17.44 -28.90 23.26
N ARG A 510 16.73 -28.43 22.24
CA ARG A 510 17.32 -27.67 21.12
C ARG A 510 17.71 -26.25 21.52
N ILE A 511 16.88 -25.57 22.33
CA ILE A 511 17.19 -24.27 22.90
C ILE A 511 18.39 -24.36 23.86
N ALA A 512 18.49 -25.40 24.69
CA ALA A 512 19.66 -25.62 25.55
C ALA A 512 20.96 -25.76 24.73
N ALA A 513 20.94 -26.54 23.64
CA ALA A 513 22.09 -26.67 22.74
C ALA A 513 22.42 -25.34 22.02
N ALA A 514 21.40 -24.53 21.69
CA ALA A 514 21.61 -23.20 21.12
C ALA A 514 22.23 -22.21 22.13
N LYS A 515 21.83 -22.26 23.40
CA LYS A 515 22.48 -21.50 24.49
C LYS A 515 23.92 -21.91 24.69
N GLU A 516 24.19 -23.21 24.80
CA GLU A 516 25.55 -23.75 24.99
C GLU A 516 26.49 -23.28 23.87
N LYS A 517 26.03 -23.25 22.61
CA LYS A 517 26.80 -22.65 21.51
C LYS A 517 27.16 -21.19 21.76
N VAL A 518 26.19 -20.36 22.16
CA VAL A 518 26.39 -18.93 22.37
C VAL A 518 27.29 -18.66 23.59
N GLU A 519 27.03 -19.29 24.73
CA GLU A 519 27.78 -19.09 25.97
C GLU A 519 29.26 -19.50 25.87
N ASN A 520 29.60 -20.43 24.96
CA ASN A 520 30.98 -20.83 24.69
C ASN A 520 31.79 -19.80 23.85
N VAL A 521 31.15 -18.80 23.25
CA VAL A 521 31.79 -17.83 22.33
C VAL A 521 31.55 -16.37 22.73
N ILE A 522 30.38 -16.07 23.28
CA ILE A 522 29.93 -14.72 23.64
C ILE A 522 30.00 -14.55 25.16
N SER A 523 30.50 -13.40 25.62
CA SER A 523 30.48 -13.06 27.05
C SER A 523 29.05 -13.07 27.61
N GLN A 524 28.85 -13.70 28.76
CA GLN A 524 27.56 -13.67 29.46
C GLN A 524 27.12 -12.24 29.87
N ASP A 525 28.02 -11.25 29.85
CA ASP A 525 27.70 -9.82 30.07
C ASP A 525 27.47 -9.01 28.79
N ALA A 526 27.58 -9.63 27.61
CA ALA A 526 27.26 -8.96 26.35
C ALA A 526 25.77 -8.63 26.24
N THR A 527 25.47 -7.45 25.71
CA THR A 527 24.11 -6.93 25.56
C THR A 527 23.64 -6.91 24.11
N PHE A 528 22.33 -7.04 23.93
CA PHE A 528 21.69 -7.28 22.63
C PHE A 528 20.50 -6.34 22.42
N SER A 529 20.39 -5.77 21.23
CA SER A 529 19.23 -4.96 20.82
C SER A 529 18.48 -5.60 19.66
N VAL A 530 17.20 -5.90 19.85
CA VAL A 530 16.27 -6.23 18.75
C VAL A 530 15.69 -4.94 18.17
N MET A 531 15.91 -4.68 16.88
CA MET A 531 15.59 -3.42 16.20
C MET A 531 14.90 -3.64 14.84
N GLN A 532 14.18 -2.63 14.36
CA GLN A 532 13.62 -2.59 13.00
C GLN A 532 13.80 -1.21 12.36
N ASP A 533 14.24 -1.22 11.11
CA ASP A 533 14.39 -0.04 10.27
C ASP A 533 13.03 0.48 9.77
N TRP A 534 12.61 1.64 10.28
CA TRP A 534 11.38 2.33 9.84
C TRP A 534 11.67 3.52 8.91
N GLY A 535 12.94 3.77 8.57
CA GLY A 535 13.40 4.75 7.60
C GLY A 535 13.93 6.02 8.23
N LYS A 536 13.03 6.89 8.75
CA LYS A 536 13.40 8.13 9.47
C LYS A 536 13.56 7.92 10.99
N SER A 537 13.21 6.74 11.48
CA SER A 537 13.21 6.30 12.88
C SER A 537 13.59 4.82 12.96
N THR A 538 13.89 4.35 14.18
CA THR A 538 14.15 2.93 14.47
C THR A 538 13.12 2.45 15.49
N GLY A 539 12.49 1.30 15.25
CA GLY A 539 11.74 0.59 16.27
C GLY A 539 12.67 -0.28 17.11
N VAL A 540 12.56 -0.26 18.43
CA VAL A 540 13.24 -1.18 19.36
C VAL A 540 12.19 -2.08 20.01
N PHE A 541 12.52 -3.36 20.20
CA PHE A 541 11.55 -4.38 20.64
C PHE A 541 12.02 -5.10 21.91
N GLY A 542 11.05 -5.37 22.78
CA GLY A 542 11.18 -6.26 23.94
C GLY A 542 11.09 -7.73 23.57
N ASP A 543 10.80 -8.56 24.56
CA ASP A 543 10.77 -10.02 24.46
C ASP A 543 9.48 -10.60 23.89
N ASN A 544 8.40 -9.82 23.80
CA ASN A 544 7.06 -10.30 23.45
C ASN A 544 6.42 -9.57 22.23
N PHE A 545 7.20 -9.23 21.20
CA PHE A 545 6.66 -8.55 19.99
C PHE A 545 7.24 -9.02 18.63
N GLY A 546 7.85 -10.21 18.59
CA GLY A 546 8.52 -10.73 17.38
C GLY A 546 9.80 -9.94 17.06
N ARG A 547 10.17 -9.85 15.79
CA ARG A 547 11.44 -9.26 15.28
C ARG A 547 12.71 -9.97 15.75
N GLY A 548 12.58 -11.04 16.53
CA GLY A 548 13.65 -11.68 17.27
C GLY A 548 13.54 -11.56 18.79
N GLY A 549 12.55 -10.83 19.33
CA GLY A 549 12.37 -10.60 20.77
C GLY A 549 12.31 -11.89 21.59
N GLN A 550 11.35 -12.76 21.27
CA GLN A 550 11.19 -14.07 21.91
C GLN A 550 12.47 -14.91 21.77
N ALA A 551 13.05 -14.97 20.57
CA ALA A 551 14.23 -15.77 20.28
C ALA A 551 15.49 -15.29 21.05
N ALA A 552 15.73 -13.99 21.10
CA ALA A 552 16.88 -13.40 21.77
C ALA A 552 16.75 -13.43 23.30
N TYR A 553 15.66 -12.87 23.83
CA TYR A 553 15.58 -12.57 25.27
C TYR A 553 14.91 -13.69 26.08
N GLN A 554 13.91 -14.38 25.55
CA GLN A 554 13.26 -15.51 26.25
C GLN A 554 13.99 -16.83 25.98
N ALA A 555 14.09 -17.20 24.70
CA ALA A 555 14.58 -18.50 24.29
C ALA A 555 16.10 -18.61 24.51
N LEU A 556 16.92 -17.71 23.96
CA LEU A 556 18.36 -17.69 24.20
C LEU A 556 18.77 -17.06 25.55
N GLY A 557 17.93 -16.22 26.17
CA GLY A 557 18.23 -15.60 27.47
C GLY A 557 19.25 -14.46 27.43
N LEU A 558 19.40 -13.80 26.28
CA LEU A 558 20.38 -12.73 26.06
C LEU A 558 20.00 -11.46 26.84
N LYS A 559 21.01 -10.71 27.34
CA LYS A 559 20.79 -9.49 28.12
C LYS A 559 20.39 -8.31 27.22
N PRO A 560 19.37 -7.50 27.56
CA PRO A 560 19.09 -6.24 26.87
C PRO A 560 20.12 -5.13 27.20
N PRO A 561 20.10 -3.98 26.51
CA PRO A 561 21.10 -2.91 26.69
C PRO A 561 21.01 -2.26 28.07
N VAL A 562 22.14 -2.07 28.76
CA VAL A 562 22.20 -1.64 30.17
C VAL A 562 21.40 -0.37 30.46
N ASN A 563 21.48 0.64 29.58
CA ASN A 563 20.86 1.96 29.80
C ASN A 563 19.33 1.97 29.66
N LYS A 564 18.76 1.00 28.92
CA LYS A 564 17.37 1.06 28.42
C LYS A 564 16.61 -0.26 28.49
N GLY A 565 17.23 -1.34 28.97
CA GLY A 565 16.63 -2.68 28.98
C GLY A 565 15.31 -2.78 29.73
N GLU A 566 15.18 -2.13 30.90
CA GLU A 566 13.92 -2.10 31.66
C GLU A 566 12.79 -1.39 30.89
N GLU A 567 13.10 -0.32 30.16
CA GLU A 567 12.15 0.44 29.34
C GLU A 567 11.70 -0.39 28.13
N ILE A 568 12.65 -1.04 27.45
CA ILE A 568 12.41 -1.95 26.32
C ILE A 568 11.51 -3.12 26.73
N MET A 569 11.76 -3.75 27.88
CA MET A 569 10.97 -4.89 28.37
C MET A 569 9.60 -4.49 28.95
N LYS A 570 9.49 -3.28 29.49
CA LYS A 570 8.22 -2.75 30.01
C LYS A 570 7.28 -2.33 28.88
N ASP A 571 7.78 -1.57 27.92
CA ASP A 571 6.94 -0.93 26.89
C ASP A 571 6.89 -1.72 25.56
N GLN A 572 7.75 -2.73 25.38
CA GLN A 572 7.76 -3.76 24.32
C GLN A 572 7.97 -3.28 22.88
N ILE A 573 7.60 -2.04 22.56
CA ILE A 573 7.83 -1.36 21.29
C ILE A 573 8.16 0.10 21.59
N LEU A 574 9.33 0.57 21.15
CA LEU A 574 9.73 1.97 21.29
C LEU A 574 10.12 2.54 19.92
N GLU A 575 9.51 3.65 19.50
CA GLU A 575 9.99 4.41 18.34
C GLU A 575 11.03 5.43 18.80
N ILE A 576 12.26 5.30 18.29
CA ILE A 576 13.37 6.18 18.65
C ILE A 576 13.90 6.95 17.44
N SER A 577 14.33 8.18 17.69
CA SER A 577 15.06 8.99 16.72
C SER A 577 16.47 8.43 16.51
N GLY A 578 17.14 8.86 15.44
CA GLY A 578 18.56 8.54 15.26
C GLY A 578 19.46 9.10 16.37
N GLU A 579 19.11 10.25 16.95
CA GLU A 579 19.92 10.90 18.00
C GLU A 579 19.95 10.09 19.30
N SER A 580 18.85 9.43 19.64
CA SER A 580 18.76 8.53 20.81
C SER A 580 19.27 7.12 20.55
N LEU A 581 19.59 6.74 19.30
CA LEU A 581 19.98 5.38 18.94
C LEU A 581 21.13 4.78 19.78
N PRO A 582 22.17 5.54 20.18
CA PRO A 582 23.23 5.02 21.05
C PRO A 582 22.75 4.53 22.43
N ASP A 583 21.70 5.13 23.00
CA ASP A 583 21.18 4.76 24.33
C ASP A 583 20.51 3.36 24.33
N TYR A 584 20.07 2.90 23.16
CA TYR A 584 19.37 1.62 22.96
C TYR A 584 20.24 0.59 22.22
N ALA A 585 21.52 0.88 21.96
CA ALA A 585 22.43 -0.03 21.28
C ALA A 585 23.24 -0.85 22.29
N GLY A 586 23.08 -2.18 22.25
CA GLY A 586 23.96 -3.12 22.94
C GLY A 586 25.23 -3.44 22.15
N ASP A 587 26.03 -4.36 22.68
CA ASP A 587 27.25 -4.89 22.05
C ASP A 587 26.97 -5.63 20.73
N TYR A 588 25.74 -6.14 20.57
CA TYR A 588 25.22 -6.81 19.37
C TYR A 588 23.83 -6.25 18.99
N ILE A 589 23.55 -6.16 17.69
CA ILE A 589 22.25 -5.68 17.19
C ILE A 589 21.62 -6.71 16.23
N ILE A 590 20.37 -7.05 16.48
CA ILE A 590 19.52 -7.89 15.61
C ILE A 590 18.57 -6.93 14.88
N LEU A 591 18.94 -6.52 13.66
CA LEU A 591 18.23 -5.52 12.87
C LEU A 591 17.33 -6.16 11.81
N THR A 592 16.03 -5.90 11.88
CA THR A 592 15.13 -6.15 10.75
C THR A 592 15.18 -4.98 9.77
N SER A 593 15.69 -5.19 8.55
CA SER A 593 15.56 -4.24 7.44
C SER A 593 15.24 -4.95 6.12
N ALA A 594 14.61 -4.22 5.20
CA ALA A 594 14.37 -4.67 3.82
C ALA A 594 15.30 -3.98 2.80
N THR A 595 16.17 -3.07 3.26
CA THR A 595 16.91 -2.13 2.40
C THR A 595 18.33 -1.81 2.86
N LYS A 596 18.64 -1.87 4.17
CA LYS A 596 19.98 -1.60 4.70
C LYS A 596 20.81 -2.87 4.73
N THR A 597 22.05 -2.78 4.28
CA THR A 597 23.12 -3.77 4.49
C THR A 597 24.10 -3.27 5.56
N LEU A 598 24.97 -4.14 6.07
CA LEU A 598 26.02 -3.77 7.02
C LEU A 598 27.00 -2.73 6.43
N ALA A 599 27.19 -2.72 5.11
CA ALA A 599 27.96 -1.69 4.43
C ALA A 599 27.28 -0.31 4.48
N ASP A 600 25.93 -0.26 4.39
CA ASP A 600 25.17 0.99 4.52
C ASP A 600 25.25 1.53 5.96
N LEU A 601 25.15 0.65 6.97
CA LEU A 601 25.29 1.04 8.37
C LEU A 601 26.66 1.64 8.69
N LYS A 602 27.73 1.14 8.05
CA LYS A 602 29.10 1.65 8.22
C LYS A 602 29.36 3.02 7.58
N ILE A 603 28.52 3.48 6.64
CA ILE A 603 28.65 4.83 6.03
C ILE A 603 27.66 5.85 6.61
N ASP A 604 26.49 5.40 7.08
CA ASP A 604 25.45 6.20 7.72
C ASP A 604 26.04 7.12 8.83
N PRO A 605 25.62 8.39 8.94
CA PRO A 605 26.19 9.34 9.92
C PRO A 605 26.12 8.88 11.38
N ILE A 606 25.08 8.12 11.74
CA ILE A 606 24.75 7.74 13.10
C ILE A 606 25.12 6.27 13.34
N TRP A 607 24.69 5.33 12.48
CA TRP A 607 24.90 3.90 12.75
C TRP A 607 26.39 3.54 12.86
N LYS A 608 27.28 4.16 12.09
CA LYS A 608 28.74 3.94 12.20
C LYS A 608 29.36 4.36 13.53
N THR A 609 28.66 5.12 14.37
CA THR A 609 29.16 5.53 15.69
C THR A 609 28.88 4.47 16.76
N LEU A 610 28.02 3.49 16.49
CA LEU A 610 27.71 2.38 17.39
C LEU A 610 28.84 1.33 17.36
N ASP A 611 29.25 0.83 18.53
CA ASP A 611 30.34 -0.15 18.60
C ASP A 611 29.97 -1.50 17.96
N ALA A 612 28.71 -1.93 18.04
CA ALA A 612 28.22 -3.10 17.32
C ALA A 612 28.43 -3.00 15.79
N VAL A 613 28.28 -1.82 15.19
CA VAL A 613 28.50 -1.58 13.75
C VAL A 613 29.99 -1.51 13.40
N LYS A 614 30.83 -1.01 14.31
CA LYS A 614 32.30 -1.01 14.13
C LYS A 614 32.89 -2.42 14.18
N ASN A 615 32.34 -3.26 15.05
CA ASN A 615 32.83 -4.62 15.33
C ASN A 615 32.19 -5.71 14.44
N ASP A 616 31.33 -5.35 13.48
CA ASP A 616 30.54 -6.28 12.65
C ASP A 616 29.55 -7.18 13.43
N HIS A 617 29.16 -6.76 14.64
CA HIS A 617 28.20 -7.43 15.51
C HIS A 617 26.73 -7.08 15.17
N VAL A 618 26.39 -6.99 13.88
CA VAL A 618 25.01 -6.70 13.45
C VAL A 618 24.48 -7.81 12.54
N TYR A 619 23.43 -8.48 13.02
CA TYR A 619 22.66 -9.43 12.22
C TYR A 619 21.53 -8.72 11.50
N ILE A 620 21.42 -8.88 10.18
CA ILE A 620 20.37 -8.21 9.39
C ILE A 620 19.37 -9.23 8.87
N TRP A 621 18.22 -9.33 9.53
CA TRP A 621 17.10 -10.15 9.06
C TRP A 621 16.23 -9.39 8.06
N LYS A 622 15.72 -10.16 7.09
CA LYS A 622 14.60 -9.75 6.24
C LYS A 622 13.29 -9.96 7.01
N ARG A 623 12.34 -9.03 6.83
CA ARG A 623 11.03 -9.02 7.53
C ARG A 623 10.28 -10.35 7.39
N GLU A 624 10.44 -10.99 6.24
CA GLU A 624 9.78 -12.23 5.85
C GLU A 624 10.24 -13.44 6.71
N ARG A 625 11.29 -13.29 7.52
CA ARG A 625 11.66 -14.21 8.62
C ARG A 625 11.31 -13.64 9.99
N SER A 626 11.81 -12.44 10.31
CA SER A 626 11.74 -11.90 11.67
C SER A 626 10.36 -11.44 12.13
N TRP A 627 9.36 -11.29 11.25
CA TRP A 627 8.03 -10.83 11.66
C TRP A 627 7.32 -11.81 12.61
N TYR A 628 7.54 -13.10 12.43
CA TYR A 628 6.84 -14.16 13.16
C TYR A 628 7.43 -14.37 14.56
N PHE A 629 6.56 -14.79 15.48
CA PHE A 629 6.85 -14.94 16.93
C PHE A 629 6.36 -16.28 17.48
N ASP A 630 5.70 -17.10 16.65
CA ASP A 630 5.13 -18.39 17.04
C ASP A 630 6.20 -19.40 17.50
N PRO A 631 5.85 -20.50 18.19
CA PRO A 631 6.81 -21.46 18.72
C PRO A 631 7.81 -22.03 17.69
N ILE A 632 7.38 -22.29 16.45
CA ILE A 632 8.23 -22.87 15.40
C ILE A 632 9.17 -21.79 14.85
N ALA A 633 8.66 -20.57 14.65
CA ALA A 633 9.47 -19.41 14.29
C ALA A 633 10.50 -19.09 15.38
N THR A 634 10.11 -19.06 16.65
CA THR A 634 10.99 -18.74 17.80
C THR A 634 12.11 -19.77 17.95
N LEU A 635 11.82 -21.07 17.83
CA LEU A 635 12.84 -22.13 17.81
C LEU A 635 13.84 -21.91 16.66
N SER A 636 13.33 -21.76 15.44
CA SER A 636 14.14 -21.57 14.24
C SER A 636 14.99 -20.30 14.30
N GLN A 637 14.42 -19.19 14.78
CA GLN A 637 15.11 -17.91 14.97
C GLN A 637 16.23 -18.02 16.00
N SER A 638 16.02 -18.76 17.09
CA SER A 638 17.04 -18.99 18.13
C SER A 638 18.22 -19.78 17.58
N GLU A 639 17.96 -20.82 16.78
CA GLU A 639 19.00 -21.60 16.10
C GLU A 639 19.73 -20.77 15.02
N GLU A 640 19.02 -19.93 14.25
CA GLU A 640 19.65 -19.02 13.29
C GLU A 640 20.56 -17.97 13.96
N LEU A 641 20.12 -17.40 15.10
CA LEU A 641 20.90 -16.43 15.88
C LEU A 641 22.13 -17.08 16.52
N ALA A 642 21.99 -18.26 17.13
CA ALA A 642 23.12 -18.99 17.70
C ALA A 642 24.19 -19.33 16.64
N ALA A 643 23.76 -19.82 15.47
CA ALA A 643 24.66 -20.12 14.35
C ALA A 643 25.35 -18.87 13.77
N TRP A 644 24.70 -17.71 13.78
CA TRP A 644 25.34 -16.43 13.44
C TRP A 644 26.40 -16.04 14.48
N LEU A 645 26.06 -16.08 15.77
CA LEU A 645 26.95 -15.66 16.87
C LEU A 645 28.24 -16.49 16.97
N VAL A 646 28.17 -17.80 16.73
CA VAL A 646 29.38 -18.65 16.67
C VAL A 646 30.12 -18.59 15.32
N GLY A 647 29.63 -17.81 14.37
CA GLY A 647 30.25 -17.62 13.06
C GLY A 647 30.06 -18.76 12.05
N GLU A 648 29.19 -19.74 12.34
CA GLU A 648 28.78 -20.79 11.39
C GLU A 648 28.05 -20.21 10.17
N LYS A 649 27.39 -19.05 10.34
CA LYS A 649 26.55 -18.43 9.31
C LYS A 649 26.97 -16.98 9.03
N LYS A 650 27.61 -16.76 7.88
CA LYS A 650 27.94 -15.44 7.33
C LYS A 650 27.20 -15.25 6.00
N GLU A 651 26.21 -14.36 5.99
CA GLU A 651 25.52 -13.82 4.80
C GLU A 651 26.00 -12.39 4.51
#